data_AF-A0A936MAB0-F1
#
_entry.id   AF-A0A936MAB0-F1
#
_cell.length_a   1.000
_cell.length_b   1.000
_cell.length_c   1.000
_cell.angle_alpha   90.00
_cell.angle_beta   90.00
_cell.angle_gamma   90.00
#
_symmetry.space_group_name_H-M   'P 1'
#
loop_
_entity.id
_entity.type
_entity.pdbx_description
1 polymer ?
#
loop_
_entity_poly.entity_id
_entity_poly.type
_entity_poly.pdbx_seq_one_letter_code
_entity_poly.pdbx_strand_id
1 'polypeptide(L)'
;MSIKTFADRHIGVSPSEEIKMLETIGVASLDALIEKTLPPSIRSKSPLNLSSPLSEFEYLKHIQSVSEKNVVAKNYIGQGYYGTITPSVILRNVFENPGWYTQYTPYQAEISQGRLEALLNFQTMISDLTAMPIANASLLDEATAAAEAMNMFFAAKTKKNKHNKSIVFLVSDSVFQQTIDVLITRAKPLGIKVEICSDLDANLREDVFGLLVQYPNAKGKVEDFSGLISNAKSKEIYTCVAADILSLCILTPPGEWGTDVVLGNTQRFGIPMGFGGPHAAYFATTEEFKRIIPGRIIGVSQDAEGNRALRMALQTREQHIRREKATSNICTAQALLAIMAGFYAAYHGPEGLKSISTEIHKKAIALKQALVKLDYTISDGIIFDTVEVLVPKDLLESIKKLSESTNNNFWFHDNGLLISIDETHSHEDLIEIINIFEKAKNNITTSVLDIRDFQVSLDKFERKSAYLTHPIFNQNHTESQMMRYIKRLENKDLSLVHSMISLGSCTMKLNAATELIPLSWGNFANIHPFAPYNQTLGYTQMVENLAKDLCEITGLEACSFQPNSGAQGEYTGLLTINAYLEDKNESHRKIALIPASAHGTNPASAVMAGMNVVVVACDDLGNIDIEDLKAKIETHKENLACLMVTYPSTHGVFEDSIIEICAMIHAAGGLVYMDGANMNAQVGLTSPGLIGADVCHLNLHKTFAIPHGGGGPGMGPICVNSKLAPYLPNHCYVKTGGSKAISSVSASPYSSTSILLISYGYIKMLGAEGLTNSTKYAILNANYIKSRLEKYYSVYYQGKNGTVAHEMIIDINPFKVFNIQAEDIAKRLMDYGFHAPTMSFPVAGTLMVEPTESESLDELDRFCDAMISIKKEIEDIEQGKYPKENNVLTNAPHTQYLITEDEWPFPYSRQKAAFPLPYLKEGYKFWPSVRRVDNAFGDRNLVCTCPPLSDYE
;
A
#
# COMPACT_ATOMS: atom_id res chain seq x y z
N MET A 1 25.74 -10.72 33.54
CA MET A 1 24.85 -9.96 32.63
C MET A 1 24.66 -10.83 31.40
N SER A 2 23.43 -11.28 31.11
CA SER A 2 23.15 -11.86 29.80
C SER A 2 23.18 -10.75 28.75
N ILE A 3 23.60 -11.10 27.53
CA ILE A 3 23.49 -10.20 26.37
C ILE A 3 22.00 -10.03 26.07
N LYS A 4 21.51 -8.79 25.93
CA LYS A 4 20.11 -8.50 25.58
C LYS A 4 19.77 -9.09 24.20
N THR A 5 18.60 -9.69 24.08
CA THR A 5 18.04 -10.21 22.84
C THR A 5 17.26 -9.12 22.09
N PHE A 6 16.87 -9.37 20.85
CA PHE A 6 15.99 -8.46 20.11
C PHE A 6 14.59 -8.39 20.73
N ALA A 7 14.08 -9.48 21.31
CA ALA A 7 12.80 -9.48 22.02
C ALA A 7 12.77 -8.46 23.17
N ASP A 8 13.90 -8.27 23.89
CA ASP A 8 14.05 -7.25 24.96
C ASP A 8 14.03 -5.81 24.44
N ARG A 9 14.03 -5.61 23.12
CA ARG A 9 13.93 -4.30 22.44
C ARG A 9 12.58 -4.12 21.75
N HIS A 10 12.03 -5.21 21.21
CA HIS A 10 10.77 -5.23 20.49
C HIS A 10 9.56 -5.18 21.41
N ILE A 11 9.63 -5.85 22.57
CA ILE A 11 8.58 -5.87 23.59
C ILE A 11 8.84 -4.73 24.58
N GLY A 12 7.87 -3.82 24.72
CA GLY A 12 8.02 -2.59 25.49
C GLY A 12 7.94 -2.77 27.01
N VAL A 13 7.38 -3.89 27.47
CA VAL A 13 7.12 -4.17 28.89
C VAL A 13 8.22 -5.09 29.44
N SER A 14 8.85 -4.68 30.54
CA SER A 14 9.84 -5.49 31.23
C SER A 14 9.20 -6.55 32.15
N PRO A 15 9.94 -7.59 32.56
CA PRO A 15 9.40 -8.62 33.45
C PRO A 15 8.85 -8.12 34.79
N SER A 16 9.39 -7.02 35.33
CA SER A 16 8.89 -6.43 36.58
C SER A 16 7.62 -5.60 36.38
N GLU A 17 7.42 -5.05 35.18
CA GLU A 17 6.19 -4.35 34.79
C GLU A 17 5.08 -5.35 34.45
N GLU A 18 5.42 -6.48 33.81
CA GLU A 18 4.49 -7.58 33.55
C GLU A 18 3.73 -7.99 34.83
N ILE A 19 4.45 -8.18 35.94
CA ILE A 19 3.86 -8.55 37.23
C ILE A 19 2.81 -7.51 37.68
N LYS A 20 3.12 -6.22 37.58
CA LYS A 20 2.19 -5.14 37.96
C LYS A 20 0.94 -5.12 37.07
N MET A 21 1.12 -5.37 35.78
CA MET A 21 0.02 -5.41 34.82
C MET A 21 -0.90 -6.60 35.11
N LEU A 22 -0.34 -7.78 35.37
CA LEU A 22 -1.09 -8.99 35.73
C LEU A 22 -1.85 -8.82 37.06
N GLU A 23 -1.24 -8.17 38.07
CA GLU A 23 -1.92 -7.80 39.32
C GLU A 23 -3.11 -6.87 39.09
N THR A 24 -2.96 -5.88 38.20
CA THR A 24 -4.03 -4.95 37.82
C THR A 24 -5.19 -5.67 37.11
N ILE A 25 -4.87 -6.63 36.25
CA ILE A 25 -5.86 -7.46 35.54
C ILE A 25 -6.52 -8.48 36.49
N GLY A 26 -5.85 -8.86 37.59
CA GLY A 26 -6.34 -9.85 38.55
C GLY A 26 -6.08 -11.29 38.12
N VAL A 27 -4.93 -11.55 37.49
CA VAL A 27 -4.47 -12.89 37.06
C VAL A 27 -3.07 -13.20 37.60
N ALA A 28 -2.76 -14.49 37.79
CA ALA A 28 -1.53 -14.91 38.47
C ALA A 28 -0.29 -14.98 37.56
N SER A 29 -0.47 -15.11 36.24
CA SER A 29 0.61 -15.23 35.26
C SER A 29 0.13 -14.87 33.86
N LEU A 30 1.08 -14.61 32.95
CA LEU A 30 0.79 -14.41 31.54
C LEU A 30 0.08 -15.62 30.92
N ASP A 31 0.51 -16.84 31.24
CA ASP A 31 -0.16 -18.05 30.75
C ASP A 31 -1.60 -18.17 31.26
N ALA A 32 -1.88 -17.76 32.51
CA ALA A 32 -3.25 -17.73 33.03
C ALA A 32 -4.14 -16.71 32.30
N LEU A 33 -3.57 -15.59 31.84
CA LEU A 33 -4.28 -14.64 30.98
C LEU A 33 -4.61 -15.25 29.62
N ILE A 34 -3.63 -15.93 29.00
CA ILE A 34 -3.83 -16.61 27.71
C ILE A 34 -4.87 -17.72 27.82
N GLU A 35 -4.86 -18.50 28.90
CA GLU A 35 -5.86 -19.56 29.15
C GLU A 35 -7.28 -19.01 29.34
N LYS A 36 -7.42 -17.83 29.92
CA LYS A 36 -8.73 -17.15 30.01
C LYS A 36 -9.19 -16.59 28.67
N THR A 37 -8.26 -16.23 27.78
CA THR A 37 -8.54 -15.47 26.56
C THR A 37 -8.72 -16.34 25.32
N LEU A 38 -7.88 -17.36 25.14
CA LEU A 38 -7.96 -18.27 24.00
C LEU A 38 -8.73 -19.54 24.36
N PRO A 39 -9.69 -19.97 23.54
CA PRO A 39 -10.34 -21.27 23.69
C PRO A 39 -9.32 -22.43 23.70
N PRO A 40 -9.44 -23.41 24.61
CA PRO A 40 -8.51 -24.54 24.65
C PRO A 40 -8.49 -25.40 23.38
N SER A 41 -9.59 -25.40 22.63
CA SER A 41 -9.76 -26.18 21.39
C SER A 41 -8.86 -25.72 20.24
N ILE A 42 -8.49 -24.43 20.23
CA ILE A 42 -7.69 -23.82 19.16
C ILE A 42 -6.24 -23.59 19.56
N ARG A 43 -5.86 -23.88 20.81
CA ARG A 43 -4.51 -23.61 21.31
C ARG A 43 -3.52 -24.59 20.68
N SER A 44 -2.42 -24.07 20.13
CA SER A 44 -1.32 -24.90 19.64
C SER A 44 -0.75 -25.74 20.79
N LYS A 45 -0.48 -27.02 20.49
CA LYS A 45 0.11 -27.98 21.45
C LYS A 45 1.63 -28.04 21.37
N SER A 46 2.21 -27.39 20.36
CA SER A 46 3.65 -27.40 20.10
C SER A 46 4.15 -25.98 19.81
N PRO A 47 5.36 -25.62 20.26
CA PRO A 47 6.00 -24.37 19.85
C PRO A 47 6.22 -24.33 18.32
N LEU A 48 6.36 -23.13 17.78
CA LEU A 48 6.74 -22.93 16.37
C LEU A 48 8.10 -23.59 16.08
N ASN A 49 8.20 -24.28 14.95
CA ASN A 49 9.43 -24.90 14.46
C ASN A 49 10.22 -23.92 13.57
N LEU A 50 10.78 -22.88 14.18
CA LEU A 50 11.60 -21.87 13.52
C LEU A 50 13.08 -22.00 13.91
N SER A 51 13.96 -21.37 13.13
CA SER A 51 15.37 -21.25 13.49
C SER A 51 15.55 -20.50 14.82
N SER A 52 16.63 -20.80 15.54
CA SER A 52 17.03 -20.04 16.73
C SER A 52 17.12 -18.53 16.40
N PRO A 53 16.74 -17.66 17.35
CA PRO A 53 16.79 -16.22 17.14
C PRO A 53 18.22 -15.73 16.91
N LEU A 54 18.39 -14.80 15.98
CA LEU A 54 19.62 -14.06 15.77
C LEU A 54 19.62 -12.78 16.60
N SER A 55 20.77 -12.38 17.14
CA SER A 55 20.93 -10.99 17.60
C SER A 55 20.85 -10.02 16.42
N GLU A 56 20.59 -8.73 16.70
CA GLU A 56 20.56 -7.69 15.67
C GLU A 56 21.84 -7.65 14.81
N PHE A 57 23.00 -7.83 15.46
CA PHE A 57 24.29 -7.86 14.79
C PHE A 57 24.49 -9.11 13.92
N GLU A 58 24.06 -10.27 14.41
CA GLU A 58 24.12 -11.52 13.64
C GLU A 58 23.18 -11.47 12.44
N TYR A 59 22.00 -10.87 12.59
CA TYR A 59 21.08 -10.65 11.48
C TYR A 59 21.70 -9.78 10.38
N LEU A 60 22.32 -8.64 10.72
CA LEU A 60 22.96 -7.79 9.72
C LEU A 60 24.09 -8.51 8.98
N LYS A 61 24.89 -9.34 9.67
CA LYS A 61 25.90 -10.19 9.02
C LYS A 61 25.27 -11.25 8.12
N HIS A 62 24.22 -11.90 8.60
CA HIS A 62 23.48 -12.91 7.84
C HIS A 62 22.91 -12.30 6.55
N ILE A 63 22.17 -11.20 6.65
CA ILE A 63 21.50 -10.60 5.51
C ILE A 63 22.49 -9.95 4.53
N GLN A 64 23.64 -9.45 5.00
CA GLN A 64 24.75 -9.03 4.15
C GLN A 64 25.26 -10.19 3.29
N SER A 65 25.53 -11.35 3.90
CA SER A 65 25.96 -12.55 3.16
C SER A 65 24.92 -13.06 2.16
N VAL A 66 23.63 -12.93 2.48
CA VAL A 66 22.54 -13.21 1.53
C VAL A 66 22.56 -12.21 0.37
N SER A 67 22.73 -10.92 0.66
CA SER A 67 22.76 -9.87 -0.36
C SER A 67 23.89 -10.06 -1.38
N GLU A 68 25.05 -10.55 -0.94
CA GLU A 68 26.24 -10.77 -1.79
C GLU A 68 26.05 -11.89 -2.83
N LYS A 69 24.96 -12.66 -2.73
CA LYS A 69 24.55 -13.65 -3.74
C LYS A 69 23.76 -13.03 -4.89
N ASN A 70 23.29 -11.80 -4.73
CA ASN A 70 22.74 -11.03 -5.84
C ASN A 70 23.89 -10.40 -6.65
N VAL A 71 23.70 -10.25 -7.95
CA VAL A 71 24.63 -9.57 -8.84
C VAL A 71 24.01 -8.25 -9.27
N VAL A 72 24.63 -7.14 -8.88
CA VAL A 72 24.22 -5.80 -9.32
C VAL A 72 24.78 -5.56 -10.74
N ALA A 73 24.04 -6.05 -11.73
CA ALA A 73 24.33 -5.86 -13.15
C ALA A 73 23.92 -4.46 -13.65
N LYS A 74 24.47 -4.04 -14.79
CA LYS A 74 23.95 -2.90 -15.55
C LYS A 74 22.67 -3.35 -16.25
N ASN A 75 21.57 -2.65 -16.01
CA ASN A 75 20.24 -3.09 -16.45
C ASN A 75 19.67 -2.13 -17.49
N TYR A 76 19.37 -2.66 -18.68
CA TYR A 76 18.73 -1.95 -19.78
C TYR A 76 17.43 -2.63 -20.23
N ILE A 77 16.82 -3.41 -19.33
CA ILE A 77 15.62 -4.20 -19.63
C ILE A 77 14.42 -3.29 -19.91
N GLY A 78 14.21 -2.24 -19.09
CA GLY A 78 13.04 -1.38 -19.16
C GLY A 78 11.79 -2.12 -18.69
N GLN A 79 10.77 -2.22 -19.55
CA GLN A 79 9.51 -2.91 -19.21
C GLN A 79 8.81 -2.35 -17.96
N GLY A 80 8.86 -1.02 -17.78
CA GLY A 80 8.23 -0.31 -16.66
C GLY A 80 9.11 -0.12 -15.42
N TYR A 81 10.35 -0.62 -15.44
CA TYR A 81 11.33 -0.44 -14.37
C TYR A 81 12.66 0.06 -14.93
N TYR A 82 13.17 1.15 -14.35
CA TYR A 82 14.36 1.83 -14.87
C TYR A 82 15.27 2.21 -13.70
N GLY A 83 16.58 2.23 -13.93
CA GLY A 83 17.53 2.81 -12.99
C GLY A 83 17.19 4.29 -12.75
N THR A 84 17.34 4.73 -11.50
CA THR A 84 17.16 6.13 -11.10
C THR A 84 18.09 6.45 -9.93
N ILE A 85 18.39 7.73 -9.76
CA ILE A 85 19.20 8.25 -8.67
C ILE A 85 18.25 8.77 -7.60
N THR A 86 18.12 8.06 -6.48
CA THR A 86 17.46 8.60 -5.29
C THR A 86 18.32 9.72 -4.69
N PRO A 87 17.83 10.98 -4.64
CA PRO A 87 18.60 12.05 -4.03
C PRO A 87 18.90 11.73 -2.56
N SER A 88 20.16 11.82 -2.14
CA SER A 88 20.61 11.44 -0.79
C SER A 88 19.83 12.15 0.32
N VAL A 89 19.39 13.38 0.08
CA VAL A 89 18.55 14.14 1.00
C VAL A 89 17.17 13.51 1.22
N ILE A 90 16.58 12.91 0.18
CA ILE A 90 15.29 12.20 0.28
C ILE A 90 15.49 10.81 0.87
N LEU A 91 16.54 10.09 0.43
CA LEU A 91 16.90 8.79 0.99
C LEU A 91 17.04 8.88 2.52
N ARG A 92 17.88 9.79 3.00
CA ARG A 92 18.19 9.91 4.42
C ARG A 92 17.05 10.49 5.24
N ASN A 93 16.40 11.56 4.75
CA ASN A 93 15.46 12.34 5.58
C ASN A 93 13.99 11.93 5.39
N VAL A 94 13.69 11.00 4.48
CA VAL A 94 12.33 10.46 4.26
C VAL A 94 12.34 8.93 4.32
N PHE A 95 13.08 8.27 3.43
CA PHE A 95 13.07 6.79 3.35
C PHE A 95 13.65 6.13 4.61
N GLU A 96 14.74 6.68 5.16
CA GLU A 96 15.40 6.19 6.38
C GLU A 96 14.95 6.92 7.65
N ASN A 97 13.90 7.75 7.59
CA ASN A 97 13.46 8.58 8.70
C ASN A 97 12.14 8.06 9.33
N PRO A 98 12.15 7.60 10.60
CA PRO A 98 10.94 7.10 11.26
C PRO A 98 9.86 8.18 11.44
N GLY A 99 10.22 9.46 11.38
CA GLY A 99 9.26 10.57 11.32
C GLY A 99 8.37 10.58 10.08
N TRP A 100 8.71 9.81 9.04
CA TRP A 100 7.94 9.69 7.79
C TRP A 100 7.33 8.32 7.56
N TYR A 101 7.98 7.25 8.00
CA TYR A 101 7.53 5.88 7.70
C TYR A 101 6.69 5.23 8.80
N THR A 102 6.66 5.73 10.03
CA THR A 102 5.98 5.02 11.13
C THR A 102 4.51 5.36 11.29
N GLN A 103 4.08 6.56 10.90
CA GLN A 103 2.67 6.94 10.89
C GLN A 103 1.89 6.14 9.84
N TYR A 104 0.56 6.09 9.97
CA TYR A 104 -0.33 5.46 8.99
C TYR A 104 -1.21 6.47 8.26
N THR A 105 -2.24 5.97 7.57
CA THR A 105 -3.23 6.75 6.82
C THR A 105 -3.66 8.00 7.61
N PRO A 106 -3.71 9.19 6.99
CA PRO A 106 -3.99 10.46 7.68
C PRO A 106 -5.48 10.62 8.04
N TYR A 107 -6.02 9.68 8.85
CA TYR A 107 -7.39 9.74 9.37
C TYR A 107 -7.60 10.96 10.28
N GLN A 108 -6.58 11.32 11.06
CA GLN A 108 -6.57 12.50 11.91
C GLN A 108 -5.81 13.65 11.24
N ALA A 109 -6.52 14.41 10.40
CA ALA A 109 -5.94 15.41 9.50
C ALA A 109 -5.13 16.51 10.22
N GLU A 110 -5.56 16.94 11.40
CA GLU A 110 -4.99 18.07 12.16
C GLU A 110 -3.56 17.82 12.66
N ILE A 111 -3.20 16.55 12.82
CA ILE A 111 -1.86 16.05 13.20
C ILE A 111 -1.21 15.26 12.05
N SER A 112 -1.62 15.56 10.81
CA SER A 112 -1.16 14.88 9.59
C SER A 112 -0.98 15.84 8.40
N GLN A 113 -0.93 17.15 8.65
CA GLN A 113 -0.89 18.15 7.58
C GLN A 113 0.38 18.06 6.72
N GLY A 114 1.48 17.53 7.26
CA GLY A 114 2.75 17.35 6.56
C GLY A 114 2.64 16.35 5.42
N ARG A 115 2.27 15.10 5.72
CA ARG A 115 2.10 14.08 4.67
C ARG A 115 0.91 14.37 3.76
N LEU A 116 -0.15 15.01 4.26
CA LEU A 116 -1.24 15.48 3.41
C LEU A 116 -0.75 16.51 2.39
N GLU A 117 0.09 17.47 2.78
CA GLU A 117 0.70 18.43 1.86
C GLU A 117 1.62 17.74 0.86
N ALA A 118 2.47 16.80 1.31
CA ALA A 118 3.36 16.05 0.42
C ALA A 118 2.58 15.19 -0.61
N LEU A 119 1.47 14.58 -0.22
CA LEU A 119 0.59 13.84 -1.13
C LEU A 119 -0.20 14.77 -2.08
N LEU A 120 -0.55 15.98 -1.64
CA LEU A 120 -1.13 17.00 -2.53
C LEU A 120 -0.09 17.47 -3.57
N ASN A 121 1.18 17.59 -3.19
CA ASN A 121 2.26 17.87 -4.15
C ASN A 121 2.37 16.74 -5.18
N PHE A 122 2.28 15.48 -4.75
CA PHE A 122 2.25 14.33 -5.67
C PHE A 122 1.07 14.43 -6.65
N GLN A 123 -0.15 14.68 -6.16
CA GLN A 123 -1.33 14.84 -7.04
C GLN A 123 -1.17 15.99 -8.03
N THR A 124 -0.61 17.11 -7.59
CA THR A 124 -0.35 18.28 -8.44
C THR A 124 0.70 17.98 -9.49
N MET A 125 1.79 17.32 -9.11
CA MET A 125 2.82 16.86 -10.03
C MET A 125 2.25 15.94 -11.11
N ILE A 126 1.42 14.97 -10.73
CA ILE A 126 0.78 14.06 -11.68
C ILE A 126 -0.19 14.82 -12.59
N SER A 127 -1.03 15.70 -12.03
CA SER A 127 -1.99 16.51 -12.79
C SER A 127 -1.30 17.36 -13.85
N ASP A 128 -0.23 18.07 -13.47
CA ASP A 128 0.56 18.91 -14.38
C ASP A 128 1.29 18.09 -15.45
N LEU A 129 1.93 16.98 -15.07
CA LEU A 129 2.71 16.17 -16.01
C LEU A 129 1.82 15.43 -17.00
N THR A 130 0.63 14.98 -16.59
CA THR A 130 -0.33 14.29 -17.46
C THR A 130 -1.30 15.22 -18.17
N ALA A 131 -1.34 16.51 -17.81
CA ALA A 131 -2.34 17.49 -18.23
C ALA A 131 -3.78 17.09 -17.89
N MET A 132 -3.98 16.42 -16.74
CA MET A 132 -5.27 15.98 -16.23
C MET A 132 -5.68 16.79 -15.00
N PRO A 133 -6.98 17.05 -14.78
CA PRO A 133 -7.43 17.91 -13.68
C PRO A 133 -7.39 17.23 -12.30
N ILE A 134 -7.46 15.91 -12.23
CA ILE A 134 -7.52 15.17 -10.96
C ILE A 134 -6.56 13.99 -11.01
N ALA A 135 -5.79 13.81 -9.93
CA ALA A 135 -5.03 12.61 -9.63
C ALA A 135 -5.34 12.09 -8.22
N ASN A 136 -5.13 10.80 -7.99
CA ASN A 136 -5.26 10.18 -6.67
C ASN A 136 -3.95 10.18 -5.87
N ALA A 137 -4.01 9.79 -4.60
CA ALA A 137 -2.88 9.66 -3.67
C ALA A 137 -2.31 8.23 -3.67
N SER A 138 -2.07 7.77 -4.91
CA SER A 138 -1.45 6.53 -5.37
C SER A 138 -2.31 5.26 -5.42
N LEU A 139 -1.88 4.35 -6.30
CA LEU A 139 -2.27 2.94 -6.38
C LEU A 139 -1.04 2.04 -6.14
N LEU A 140 -1.20 0.72 -6.34
CA LEU A 140 -0.24 -0.30 -5.92
C LEU A 140 0.90 -0.54 -6.91
N ASP A 141 0.60 -0.65 -8.20
CA ASP A 141 1.53 -0.75 -9.32
C ASP A 141 0.83 -0.40 -10.66
N GLU A 142 1.57 -0.28 -11.76
CA GLU A 142 1.02 0.13 -13.06
C GLU A 142 -0.05 -0.84 -13.59
N ALA A 143 0.17 -2.14 -13.42
CA ALA A 143 -0.72 -3.18 -13.92
C ALA A 143 -2.08 -3.17 -13.20
N THR A 144 -2.06 -3.01 -11.88
CA THR A 144 -3.26 -2.84 -11.07
C THR A 144 -3.96 -1.51 -11.34
N ALA A 145 -3.21 -0.43 -11.61
CA ALA A 145 -3.80 0.85 -12.04
C ALA A 145 -4.55 0.71 -13.37
N ALA A 146 -4.00 -0.02 -14.34
CA ALA A 146 -4.66 -0.32 -15.60
C ALA A 146 -5.96 -1.11 -15.41
N ALA A 147 -5.94 -2.10 -14.51
CA ALA A 147 -7.15 -2.85 -14.16
C ALA A 147 -8.20 -1.99 -13.46
N GLU A 148 -7.80 -1.03 -12.63
CA GLU A 148 -8.74 -0.08 -12.04
C GLU A 148 -9.37 0.86 -13.07
N ALA A 149 -8.63 1.28 -14.12
CA ALA A 149 -9.21 2.05 -15.23
C ALA A 149 -10.30 1.25 -15.97
N MET A 150 -10.01 -0.01 -16.29
CA MET A 150 -10.97 -0.93 -16.91
C MET A 150 -12.24 -1.09 -16.04
N ASN A 151 -12.08 -1.33 -14.74
CA ASN A 151 -13.21 -1.48 -13.81
C ASN A 151 -14.02 -0.19 -13.67
N MET A 152 -13.35 0.96 -13.57
CA MET A 152 -14.00 2.27 -13.49
C MET A 152 -14.85 2.56 -14.73
N PHE A 153 -14.32 2.29 -15.92
CA PHE A 153 -15.04 2.44 -17.18
C PHE A 153 -16.23 1.49 -17.30
N PHE A 154 -16.04 0.22 -16.94
CA PHE A 154 -17.11 -0.78 -16.94
C PHE A 154 -18.24 -0.40 -15.98
N ALA A 155 -17.91 0.05 -14.76
CA ALA A 155 -18.88 0.53 -13.78
C ALA A 155 -19.63 1.79 -14.27
N ALA A 156 -18.92 2.74 -14.88
CA ALA A 156 -19.51 3.95 -15.43
C ALA A 156 -20.52 3.64 -16.56
N LYS A 157 -20.16 2.76 -17.49
CA LYS A 157 -21.03 2.34 -18.59
C LYS A 157 -22.25 1.55 -18.12
N THR A 158 -22.05 0.57 -17.25
CA THR A 158 -23.14 -0.26 -16.71
C THR A 158 -24.15 0.56 -15.91
N LYS A 159 -23.68 1.60 -15.20
CA LYS A 159 -24.56 2.52 -14.46
C LYS A 159 -25.37 3.43 -15.39
N LYS A 160 -24.79 3.91 -16.49
CA LYS A 160 -25.49 4.76 -17.48
C LYS A 160 -26.59 3.96 -18.22
N ASN A 161 -26.37 2.68 -18.53
CA ASN A 161 -27.35 1.83 -19.17
C ASN A 161 -27.32 0.39 -18.62
N LYS A 162 -28.36 -0.03 -17.90
CA LYS A 162 -28.46 -1.39 -17.33
C LYS A 162 -28.59 -2.49 -18.38
N HIS A 163 -28.97 -2.15 -19.60
CA HIS A 163 -29.04 -3.08 -20.74
C HIS A 163 -27.78 -3.00 -21.61
N ASN A 164 -26.72 -2.33 -21.13
CA ASN A 164 -25.49 -2.21 -21.90
C ASN A 164 -24.91 -3.60 -22.19
N LYS A 165 -24.64 -3.86 -23.47
CA LYS A 165 -23.99 -5.09 -23.94
C LYS A 165 -22.48 -4.93 -24.11
N SER A 166 -21.94 -3.73 -23.89
CA SER A 166 -20.50 -3.50 -24.01
C SER A 166 -19.75 -4.22 -22.89
N ILE A 167 -19.05 -5.29 -23.26
CA ILE A 167 -18.28 -6.16 -22.36
C ILE A 167 -16.81 -6.25 -22.79
N VAL A 168 -16.43 -5.61 -23.90
CA VAL A 168 -15.09 -5.71 -24.48
C VAL A 168 -14.25 -4.53 -24.05
N PHE A 169 -13.04 -4.83 -23.57
CA PHE A 169 -11.98 -3.87 -23.32
C PHE A 169 -10.84 -4.14 -24.30
N LEU A 170 -10.55 -3.18 -25.18
CA LEU A 170 -9.49 -3.33 -26.17
C LEU A 170 -8.14 -2.97 -25.56
N VAL A 171 -7.10 -3.73 -25.88
CA VAL A 171 -5.73 -3.46 -25.42
C VAL A 171 -4.79 -3.52 -26.60
N SER A 172 -3.94 -2.50 -26.76
CA SER A 172 -2.88 -2.55 -27.75
C SER A 172 -1.92 -3.71 -27.45
N ASP A 173 -1.48 -4.42 -28.49
CA ASP A 173 -0.45 -5.45 -28.41
C ASP A 173 0.94 -4.92 -27.98
N SER A 174 1.07 -3.60 -27.87
CA SER A 174 2.29 -2.89 -27.49
C SER A 174 2.21 -2.33 -26.07
N VAL A 175 1.25 -2.78 -25.26
CA VAL A 175 1.23 -2.63 -23.80
C VAL A 175 2.14 -3.68 -23.16
N PHE A 176 2.72 -3.40 -21.99
CA PHE A 176 3.56 -4.36 -21.28
C PHE A 176 2.81 -5.66 -20.95
N GLN A 177 3.48 -6.82 -21.08
CA GLN A 177 2.80 -8.12 -20.94
C GLN A 177 2.28 -8.37 -19.53
N GLN A 178 3.00 -7.90 -18.49
CA GLN A 178 2.54 -7.98 -17.10
C GLN A 178 1.26 -7.17 -16.86
N THR A 179 1.10 -6.03 -17.55
CA THR A 179 -0.10 -5.19 -17.48
C THR A 179 -1.29 -5.91 -18.14
N ILE A 180 -1.05 -6.54 -19.29
CA ILE A 180 -2.04 -7.38 -19.97
C ILE A 180 -2.48 -8.56 -19.08
N ASP A 181 -1.53 -9.24 -18.44
CA ASP A 181 -1.82 -10.42 -17.63
C ASP A 181 -2.71 -10.07 -16.42
N VAL A 182 -2.42 -8.96 -15.73
CA VAL A 182 -3.27 -8.46 -14.63
C VAL A 182 -4.65 -8.00 -15.11
N LEU A 183 -4.75 -7.36 -16.29
CA LEU A 183 -6.03 -7.01 -16.89
C LEU A 183 -6.90 -8.25 -17.14
N ILE A 184 -6.32 -9.31 -17.72
CA ILE A 184 -7.02 -10.58 -17.94
C ILE A 184 -7.51 -11.16 -16.62
N THR A 185 -6.64 -11.19 -15.60
CA THR A 185 -6.99 -11.67 -14.25
C THR A 185 -8.16 -10.91 -13.64
N ARG A 186 -8.18 -9.58 -13.80
CA ARG A 186 -9.22 -8.69 -13.25
C ARG A 186 -10.52 -8.72 -14.06
N ALA A 187 -10.43 -8.99 -15.36
CA ALA A 187 -11.57 -9.05 -16.27
C ALA A 187 -12.38 -10.35 -16.10
N LYS A 188 -11.68 -11.50 -15.95
CA LYS A 188 -12.29 -12.83 -15.97
C LYS A 188 -13.47 -12.99 -14.99
N PRO A 189 -13.38 -12.60 -13.70
CA PRO A 189 -14.49 -12.79 -12.76
C PRO A 189 -15.71 -11.90 -13.04
N LEU A 190 -15.50 -10.77 -13.71
CA LEU A 190 -16.54 -9.79 -14.05
C LEU A 190 -17.19 -10.07 -15.42
N GLY A 191 -16.74 -11.09 -16.14
CA GLY A 191 -17.22 -11.41 -17.48
C GLY A 191 -16.79 -10.41 -18.55
N ILE A 192 -15.79 -9.58 -18.26
CA ILE A 192 -15.19 -8.65 -19.22
C ILE A 192 -14.30 -9.45 -20.18
N LYS A 193 -14.37 -9.13 -21.48
CA LYS A 193 -13.51 -9.70 -22.51
C LYS A 193 -12.38 -8.72 -22.82
N VAL A 194 -11.15 -9.12 -22.54
CA VAL A 194 -9.95 -8.36 -22.94
C VAL A 194 -9.51 -8.85 -24.32
N GLU A 195 -9.54 -7.96 -25.30
CA GLU A 195 -9.12 -8.25 -26.68
C GLU A 195 -7.84 -7.49 -27.01
N ILE A 196 -6.77 -8.24 -27.31
CA ILE A 196 -5.47 -7.69 -27.67
C ILE A 196 -5.42 -7.54 -29.19
N CYS A 197 -5.13 -6.35 -29.70
CA CYS A 197 -5.03 -6.12 -31.14
C CYS A 197 -4.01 -5.03 -31.49
N SER A 198 -3.47 -5.11 -32.72
CA SER A 198 -2.51 -4.15 -33.27
C SER A 198 -3.19 -2.93 -33.89
N ASP A 199 -4.35 -3.13 -34.55
CA ASP A 199 -5.16 -2.04 -35.13
C ASP A 199 -6.41 -1.81 -34.28
N LEU A 200 -6.29 -0.89 -33.31
CA LEU A 200 -7.40 -0.54 -32.42
C LEU A 200 -8.54 0.18 -33.15
N ASP A 201 -8.23 1.04 -34.14
CA ASP A 201 -9.22 1.85 -34.86
C ASP A 201 -10.21 0.97 -35.62
N ALA A 202 -9.70 -0.05 -36.32
CA ALA A 202 -10.52 -1.03 -37.03
C ALA A 202 -11.44 -1.84 -36.11
N ASN A 203 -11.09 -1.94 -34.81
CA ASN A 203 -11.81 -2.71 -33.81
C ASN A 203 -12.75 -1.87 -32.93
N LEU A 204 -12.86 -0.55 -33.15
CA LEU A 204 -13.81 0.30 -32.43
C LEU A 204 -15.26 0.01 -32.84
N ARG A 205 -15.99 -0.72 -32.00
CA ARG A 205 -17.36 -1.21 -32.25
C ARG A 205 -18.25 -1.07 -31.00
N GLU A 206 -19.55 -1.33 -31.15
CA GLU A 206 -20.58 -1.02 -30.13
C GLU A 206 -20.41 -1.79 -28.80
N ASP A 207 -19.90 -3.02 -28.83
CA ASP A 207 -19.66 -3.84 -27.63
C ASP A 207 -18.35 -3.50 -26.89
N VAL A 208 -17.58 -2.51 -27.38
CA VAL A 208 -16.38 -2.01 -26.71
C VAL A 208 -16.76 -0.88 -25.76
N PHE A 209 -16.34 -0.97 -24.49
CA PHE A 209 -16.60 0.09 -23.51
C PHE A 209 -15.39 0.96 -23.23
N GLY A 210 -14.19 0.45 -23.49
CA GLY A 210 -12.96 1.22 -23.32
C GLY A 210 -11.75 0.57 -24.00
N LEU A 211 -10.66 1.32 -24.05
CA LEU A 211 -9.38 0.87 -24.58
C LEU A 211 -8.18 1.30 -23.74
N LEU A 212 -7.07 0.56 -23.86
CA LEU A 212 -5.76 0.89 -23.29
C LEU A 212 -4.65 0.88 -24.35
N VAL A 213 -3.85 1.94 -24.33
CA VAL A 213 -2.57 2.06 -25.07
C VAL A 213 -1.42 2.43 -24.11
N GLN A 214 -0.18 2.23 -24.54
CA GLN A 214 1.04 2.56 -23.77
C GLN A 214 1.84 3.67 -24.49
N TYR A 215 2.36 4.65 -23.74
CA TYR A 215 3.05 5.83 -24.29
C TYR A 215 4.27 6.29 -23.45
N PRO A 216 5.51 6.11 -23.93
CA PRO A 216 5.93 5.30 -25.08
C PRO A 216 5.51 3.83 -24.90
N ASN A 217 5.38 3.10 -26.01
CA ASN A 217 4.93 1.72 -25.97
C ASN A 217 6.01 0.73 -25.48
N ALA A 218 5.65 -0.54 -25.28
CA ALA A 218 6.54 -1.58 -24.76
C ALA A 218 7.78 -1.87 -25.62
N LYS A 219 7.80 -1.41 -26.87
CA LYS A 219 8.92 -1.49 -27.83
C LYS A 219 9.73 -0.19 -27.90
N GLY A 220 9.39 0.82 -27.09
CA GLY A 220 10.07 2.11 -27.01
C GLY A 220 9.54 3.19 -27.96
N LYS A 221 8.51 2.90 -28.76
CA LYS A 221 8.02 3.85 -29.78
C LYS A 221 7.08 4.88 -29.19
N VAL A 222 7.20 6.10 -29.68
CA VAL A 222 6.27 7.21 -29.47
C VAL A 222 5.31 7.25 -30.64
N GLU A 223 4.02 7.06 -30.36
CA GLU A 223 2.95 6.98 -31.36
C GLU A 223 1.91 8.10 -31.18
N ASP A 224 1.27 8.49 -32.28
CA ASP A 224 0.22 9.52 -32.26
C ASP A 224 -1.16 8.87 -32.11
N PHE A 225 -1.70 8.88 -30.89
CA PHE A 225 -3.01 8.31 -30.57
C PHE A 225 -4.16 9.33 -30.67
N SER A 226 -3.91 10.58 -31.08
CA SER A 226 -4.95 11.62 -31.10
C SER A 226 -6.14 11.27 -32.00
N GLY A 227 -5.88 10.67 -33.16
CA GLY A 227 -6.90 10.18 -34.09
C GLY A 227 -7.73 9.04 -33.50
N LEU A 228 -7.05 8.02 -32.95
CA LEU A 228 -7.68 6.88 -32.28
C LEU A 228 -8.59 7.33 -31.13
N ILE A 229 -8.10 8.23 -30.27
CA ILE A 229 -8.84 8.74 -29.12
C ILE A 229 -10.07 9.53 -29.58
N SER A 230 -9.92 10.38 -30.59
CA SER A 230 -11.05 11.13 -31.16
C SER A 230 -12.11 10.20 -31.75
N ASN A 231 -11.70 9.16 -32.48
CA ASN A 231 -12.59 8.14 -33.04
C ASN A 231 -13.31 7.34 -31.95
N ALA A 232 -12.60 6.90 -30.93
CA ALA A 232 -13.17 6.18 -29.78
C ALA A 232 -14.23 7.03 -29.06
N LYS A 233 -13.92 8.30 -28.80
CA LYS A 233 -14.87 9.25 -28.18
C LYS A 233 -16.12 9.49 -29.01
N SER A 234 -16.01 9.57 -30.34
CA SER A 234 -17.17 9.69 -31.23
C SER A 234 -18.14 8.50 -31.13
N LYS A 235 -17.65 7.35 -30.66
CA LYS A 235 -18.40 6.10 -30.41
C LYS A 235 -18.71 5.88 -28.92
N GLU A 236 -18.50 6.91 -28.09
CA GLU A 236 -18.63 6.87 -26.63
C GLU A 236 -17.75 5.80 -25.96
N ILE A 237 -16.61 5.42 -26.54
CA ILE A 237 -15.66 4.47 -25.96
C ILE A 237 -14.67 5.27 -25.09
N TYR A 238 -14.51 4.88 -23.82
CA TYR A 238 -13.58 5.56 -22.91
C TYR A 238 -12.12 5.17 -23.21
N THR A 239 -11.18 6.10 -23.04
CA THR A 239 -9.78 5.86 -23.39
C THR A 239 -8.84 5.99 -22.20
N CYS A 240 -7.91 5.06 -22.07
CA CYS A 240 -6.86 5.09 -21.06
C CYS A 240 -5.48 4.98 -21.70
N VAL A 241 -4.51 5.73 -21.17
CA VAL A 241 -3.11 5.69 -21.60
C VAL A 241 -2.22 5.35 -20.40
N ALA A 242 -1.48 4.25 -20.48
CA ALA A 242 -0.37 3.96 -19.58
C ALA A 242 0.87 4.72 -20.05
N ALA A 243 1.34 5.70 -19.29
CA ALA A 243 2.42 6.60 -19.71
C ALA A 243 3.59 6.65 -18.73
N ASP A 244 4.81 6.70 -19.27
CA ASP A 244 6.01 6.91 -18.46
C ASP A 244 6.08 8.37 -18.01
N ILE A 245 6.10 8.59 -16.69
CA ILE A 245 6.00 9.92 -16.10
C ILE A 245 7.18 10.85 -16.45
N LEU A 246 8.39 10.30 -16.67
CA LEU A 246 9.58 11.08 -17.01
C LEU A 246 9.59 11.47 -18.50
N SER A 247 9.08 10.60 -19.36
CA SER A 247 8.92 10.88 -20.78
C SER A 247 8.01 12.10 -21.00
N LEU A 248 6.98 12.28 -20.16
CA LEU A 248 6.04 13.41 -20.25
C LEU A 248 6.67 14.77 -19.93
N CYS A 249 7.92 14.82 -19.45
CA CYS A 249 8.65 16.09 -19.31
C CYS A 249 8.99 16.71 -20.67
N ILE A 250 9.14 15.89 -21.73
CA ILE A 250 9.52 16.35 -23.08
C ILE A 250 8.55 15.89 -24.17
N LEU A 251 7.67 14.92 -23.89
CA LEU A 251 6.60 14.48 -24.79
C LEU A 251 5.27 15.15 -24.45
N THR A 252 4.49 15.48 -25.49
CA THR A 252 3.14 16.02 -25.34
C THR A 252 2.30 15.03 -24.51
N PRO A 253 1.75 15.46 -23.36
CA PRO A 253 1.13 14.55 -22.42
C PRO A 253 -0.28 14.14 -22.85
N PRO A 254 -0.75 12.95 -22.42
CA PRO A 254 -2.01 12.43 -22.94
C PRO A 254 -3.28 13.23 -22.57
N GLY A 255 -3.25 14.13 -21.58
CA GLY A 255 -4.37 15.02 -21.32
C GLY A 255 -4.63 16.01 -22.46
N GLU A 256 -3.58 16.42 -23.20
CA GLU A 256 -3.69 17.44 -24.25
C GLU A 256 -4.39 16.96 -25.53
N TRP A 257 -4.28 15.67 -25.87
CA TRP A 257 -5.04 15.08 -26.97
C TRP A 257 -6.37 14.44 -26.52
N GLY A 258 -6.77 14.71 -25.27
CA GLY A 258 -8.11 14.43 -24.76
C GLY A 258 -8.37 12.98 -24.37
N THR A 259 -7.45 12.26 -23.74
CA THR A 259 -7.78 10.94 -23.14
C THR A 259 -8.64 11.08 -21.85
N ASP A 260 -9.28 10.01 -21.39
CA ASP A 260 -10.11 10.03 -20.17
C ASP A 260 -9.34 9.65 -18.91
N VAL A 261 -8.32 8.79 -19.03
CA VAL A 261 -7.43 8.36 -17.95
C VAL A 261 -5.98 8.33 -18.43
N VAL A 262 -5.06 8.77 -17.55
CA VAL A 262 -3.61 8.56 -17.66
C VAL A 262 -3.14 7.87 -16.39
N LEU A 263 -2.34 6.81 -16.53
CA LEU A 263 -1.81 6.04 -15.42
C LEU A 263 -0.39 5.58 -15.69
N GLY A 264 0.31 5.11 -14.67
CA GLY A 264 1.66 4.57 -14.83
C GLY A 264 2.37 4.44 -13.50
N ASN A 265 3.68 4.20 -13.54
CA ASN A 265 4.52 4.11 -12.35
C ASN A 265 5.36 5.39 -12.14
N THR A 266 5.52 5.84 -10.89
CA THR A 266 6.46 6.94 -10.55
C THR A 266 7.81 6.45 -10.04
N GLN A 267 8.14 5.16 -10.20
CA GLN A 267 9.39 4.55 -9.74
C GLN A 267 10.63 5.37 -10.14
N ARG A 268 10.75 5.75 -11.41
CA ARG A 268 11.93 6.47 -11.91
C ARG A 268 12.03 7.94 -11.48
N PHE A 269 11.17 8.39 -10.56
CA PHE A 269 11.34 9.64 -9.82
C PHE A 269 12.01 9.35 -8.46
N GLY A 270 13.24 8.84 -8.53
CA GLY A 270 14.10 8.65 -7.37
C GLY A 270 13.72 7.51 -6.42
N ILE A 271 12.95 6.51 -6.85
CA ILE A 271 12.63 5.32 -6.04
C ILE A 271 13.41 4.12 -6.58
N PRO A 272 14.16 3.36 -5.74
CA PRO A 272 14.90 2.19 -6.21
C PRO A 272 14.01 1.10 -6.82
N MET A 273 14.54 0.31 -7.75
CA MET A 273 13.79 -0.79 -8.40
C MET A 273 13.32 -1.85 -7.39
N GLY A 274 14.12 -2.14 -6.36
CA GLY A 274 13.75 -2.98 -5.22
C GLY A 274 13.29 -4.40 -5.59
N PHE A 275 13.77 -4.92 -6.73
CA PHE A 275 13.30 -6.18 -7.31
C PHE A 275 11.78 -6.26 -7.48
N GLY A 276 11.18 -5.14 -7.90
CA GLY A 276 9.78 -5.01 -8.28
C GLY A 276 8.99 -3.95 -7.51
N GLY A 277 9.48 -3.47 -6.37
CA GLY A 277 8.80 -2.48 -5.56
C GLY A 277 9.34 -2.34 -4.13
N PRO A 278 8.71 -1.49 -3.31
CA PRO A 278 7.43 -0.81 -3.59
C PRO A 278 7.58 0.46 -4.42
N HIS A 279 6.59 0.76 -5.27
CA HIS A 279 6.52 1.98 -6.07
C HIS A 279 5.09 2.53 -6.08
N ALA A 280 4.94 3.85 -6.11
CA ALA A 280 3.64 4.47 -6.26
C ALA A 280 3.19 4.48 -7.72
N ALA A 281 2.11 3.76 -8.03
CA ALA A 281 1.43 3.97 -9.29
C ALA A 281 0.57 5.24 -9.22
N TYR A 282 0.57 6.03 -10.28
CA TYR A 282 -0.27 7.20 -10.41
C TYR A 282 -1.51 6.88 -11.24
N PHE A 283 -2.60 7.59 -10.94
CA PHE A 283 -3.85 7.50 -11.68
C PHE A 283 -4.48 8.89 -11.77
N ALA A 284 -4.61 9.41 -12.99
CA ALA A 284 -5.15 10.72 -13.28
C ALA A 284 -6.32 10.61 -14.25
N THR A 285 -7.35 11.43 -14.07
CA THR A 285 -8.60 11.34 -14.85
C THR A 285 -9.26 12.70 -15.02
N THR A 286 -10.26 12.76 -15.90
CA THR A 286 -11.11 13.94 -16.08
C THR A 286 -12.08 14.11 -14.90
N GLU A 287 -12.63 15.32 -14.75
CA GLU A 287 -13.63 15.64 -13.73
C GLU A 287 -14.88 14.75 -13.76
N GLU A 288 -15.20 14.12 -14.91
CA GLU A 288 -16.33 13.19 -15.05
C GLU A 288 -16.22 12.01 -14.08
N PHE A 289 -15.00 11.54 -13.82
CA PHE A 289 -14.74 10.32 -13.04
C PHE A 289 -14.45 10.56 -11.56
N LYS A 290 -14.46 11.82 -11.07
CA LYS A 290 -14.07 12.16 -9.69
C LYS A 290 -14.81 11.44 -8.57
N ARG A 291 -16.05 11.01 -8.83
CA ARG A 291 -16.88 10.27 -7.87
C ARG A 291 -16.64 8.76 -7.88
N ILE A 292 -15.90 8.25 -8.84
CA ILE A 292 -15.64 6.81 -9.02
C ILE A 292 -14.16 6.45 -9.18
N ILE A 293 -13.26 7.45 -9.19
CA ILE A 293 -11.81 7.25 -9.13
C ILE A 293 -11.41 6.36 -7.94
N PRO A 294 -10.49 5.39 -8.15
CA PRO A 294 -10.02 4.47 -7.12
C PRO A 294 -9.06 5.14 -6.13
N GLY A 295 -9.01 4.61 -4.91
CA GLY A 295 -8.06 5.03 -3.88
C GLY A 295 -8.36 6.39 -3.24
N ARG A 296 -7.42 6.84 -2.39
CA ARG A 296 -7.51 8.10 -1.65
C ARG A 296 -7.28 9.30 -2.57
N ILE A 297 -7.87 10.43 -2.20
CA ILE A 297 -7.58 11.74 -2.79
C ILE A 297 -7.35 12.70 -1.64
N ILE A 298 -6.34 13.56 -1.73
CA ILE A 298 -6.16 14.69 -0.82
C ILE A 298 -6.85 15.91 -1.41
N GLY A 299 -7.62 16.61 -0.59
CA GLY A 299 -8.30 17.84 -0.96
C GLY A 299 -8.05 18.97 0.02
N VAL A 300 -8.13 20.19 -0.50
CA VAL A 300 -8.12 21.42 0.28
C VAL A 300 -9.49 21.63 0.92
N SER A 301 -9.48 22.07 2.17
CA SER A 301 -10.65 22.52 2.93
C SER A 301 -10.23 23.70 3.82
N GLN A 302 -11.08 24.01 4.80
CA GLN A 302 -10.81 24.99 5.85
C GLN A 302 -10.93 24.33 7.23
N ASP A 303 -10.28 24.92 8.23
CA ASP A 303 -10.47 24.57 9.64
C ASP A 303 -11.58 25.41 10.29
N ALA A 304 -11.83 25.17 11.58
CA ALA A 304 -12.85 25.87 12.36
C ALA A 304 -12.66 27.39 12.49
N GLU A 305 -11.47 27.92 12.18
CA GLU A 305 -11.17 29.36 12.15
C GLU A 305 -11.19 29.93 10.73
N GLY A 306 -11.52 29.10 9.72
CA GLY A 306 -11.51 29.48 8.32
C GLY A 306 -10.13 29.40 7.65
N ASN A 307 -9.09 28.94 8.37
CA ASN A 307 -7.76 28.79 7.82
C ASN A 307 -7.70 27.59 6.88
N ARG A 308 -6.82 27.63 5.88
CA ARG A 308 -6.60 26.50 4.96
C ARG A 308 -6.18 25.23 5.71
N ALA A 309 -6.86 24.13 5.44
CA ALA A 309 -6.54 22.81 5.97
C ALA A 309 -6.64 21.72 4.89
N LEU A 310 -5.87 20.65 5.03
CA LEU A 310 -5.91 19.50 4.12
C LEU A 310 -6.62 18.31 4.76
N ARG A 311 -7.26 17.47 3.94
CA ARG A 311 -7.89 16.21 4.35
C ARG A 311 -7.92 15.20 3.21
N MET A 312 -8.19 13.93 3.50
CA MET A 312 -8.55 12.96 2.45
C MET A 312 -9.97 13.25 1.96
N ALA A 313 -10.21 13.64 0.70
CA ALA A 313 -11.47 14.04 0.09
C ALA A 313 -12.32 12.86 -0.46
N LEU A 314 -13.65 13.03 -0.51
CA LEU A 314 -14.61 12.09 -1.08
C LEU A 314 -14.48 10.64 -0.56
N GLN A 315 -14.24 10.47 0.75
CA GLN A 315 -13.98 9.18 1.39
C GLN A 315 -15.13 8.17 1.24
N THR A 316 -16.35 8.64 0.95
CA THR A 316 -17.49 7.75 0.67
C THR A 316 -17.25 6.81 -0.50
N ARG A 317 -16.24 7.03 -1.35
CA ARG A 317 -15.85 6.07 -2.41
C ARG A 317 -15.19 4.81 -1.86
N GLU A 318 -14.58 4.89 -0.69
CA GLU A 318 -13.64 3.90 -0.17
C GLU A 318 -14.33 2.75 0.60
N GLN A 319 -13.60 1.64 0.70
CA GLN A 319 -14.08 0.37 1.27
C GLN A 319 -14.63 0.48 2.70
N HIS A 320 -14.04 1.35 3.54
CA HIS A 320 -14.41 1.46 4.95
C HIS A 320 -15.79 2.09 5.17
N ILE A 321 -16.32 2.80 4.16
CA ILE A 321 -17.67 3.37 4.17
C ILE A 321 -18.62 2.56 3.28
N ARG A 322 -18.22 2.26 2.03
CA ARG A 322 -19.13 1.67 1.04
C ARG A 322 -19.04 0.16 0.84
N ARG A 323 -18.10 -0.53 1.50
CA ARG A 323 -18.01 -2.00 1.51
C ARG A 323 -18.12 -2.59 0.09
N GLU A 324 -19.08 -3.47 -0.18
CA GLU A 324 -19.33 -4.08 -1.50
C GLU A 324 -19.65 -3.08 -2.64
N LYS A 325 -19.98 -1.82 -2.31
CA LYS A 325 -20.29 -0.74 -3.26
C LYS A 325 -19.17 0.28 -3.42
N ALA A 326 -17.99 0.01 -2.84
CA ALA A 326 -16.81 0.85 -2.99
C ALA A 326 -16.31 0.84 -4.44
N THR A 327 -15.50 1.83 -4.80
CA THR A 327 -14.95 1.94 -6.17
C THR A 327 -13.84 0.93 -6.45
N SER A 328 -13.14 0.49 -5.40
CA SER A 328 -12.09 -0.52 -5.40
C SER A 328 -11.99 -1.13 -3.99
N ASN A 329 -11.33 -2.28 -3.87
CA ASN A 329 -11.00 -2.88 -2.58
C ASN A 329 -9.74 -2.26 -1.93
N ILE A 330 -9.02 -1.38 -2.63
CA ILE A 330 -7.77 -0.81 -2.12
C ILE A 330 -7.95 -0.12 -0.75
N CYS A 331 -7.04 -0.41 0.18
CA CYS A 331 -6.96 0.20 1.51
C CYS A 331 -5.54 0.76 1.72
N THR A 332 -4.57 -0.07 2.10
CA THR A 332 -3.14 0.31 2.02
C THR A 332 -2.76 0.53 0.56
N ALA A 333 -2.06 1.62 0.26
CA ALA A 333 -1.56 1.96 -1.06
C ALA A 333 -0.03 2.09 -1.03
N GLN A 334 0.55 3.17 -1.56
CA GLN A 334 2.00 3.39 -1.68
C GLN A 334 2.39 4.82 -1.28
N ALA A 335 1.81 5.31 -0.19
CA ALA A 335 1.88 6.73 0.22
C ALA A 335 3.32 7.24 0.42
N LEU A 336 4.19 6.51 1.12
CA LEU A 336 5.58 6.90 1.34
C LEU A 336 6.32 7.11 0.01
N LEU A 337 6.07 6.25 -0.97
CA LEU A 337 6.74 6.31 -2.26
C LEU A 337 6.18 7.44 -3.13
N ALA A 338 4.88 7.74 -3.01
CA ALA A 338 4.28 8.92 -3.62
C ALA A 338 4.85 10.22 -3.03
N ILE A 339 5.06 10.26 -1.71
CA ILE A 339 5.71 11.38 -1.00
C ILE A 339 7.14 11.57 -1.52
N MET A 340 7.93 10.49 -1.61
CA MET A 340 9.29 10.55 -2.15
C MET A 340 9.32 11.06 -3.60
N ALA A 341 8.42 10.58 -4.47
CA ALA A 341 8.32 11.06 -5.85
C ALA A 341 7.91 12.55 -5.92
N GLY A 342 7.01 13.00 -5.05
CA GLY A 342 6.65 14.42 -4.92
C GLY A 342 7.83 15.28 -4.47
N PHE A 343 8.65 14.80 -3.53
CA PHE A 343 9.88 15.48 -3.14
C PHE A 343 10.95 15.47 -4.23
N TYR A 344 11.06 14.39 -5.02
CA TYR A 344 11.95 14.33 -6.17
C TYR A 344 11.61 15.43 -7.18
N ALA A 345 10.33 15.58 -7.53
CA ALA A 345 9.88 16.66 -8.40
C ALA A 345 10.08 18.05 -7.78
N ALA A 346 9.86 18.22 -6.48
CA ALA A 346 10.10 19.49 -5.79
C ALA A 346 11.60 19.85 -5.71
N TYR A 347 12.48 18.85 -5.67
CA TYR A 347 13.93 19.05 -5.62
C TYR A 347 14.49 19.45 -6.98
N HIS A 348 14.09 18.76 -8.04
CA HIS A 348 14.58 19.01 -9.39
C HIS A 348 13.85 20.17 -10.08
N GLY A 349 12.57 20.40 -9.76
CA GLY A 349 11.73 21.36 -10.46
C GLY A 349 11.50 21.01 -11.94
N PRO A 350 10.73 21.83 -12.68
CA PRO A 350 10.43 21.57 -14.08
C PRO A 350 11.68 21.48 -14.96
N GLU A 351 12.65 22.39 -14.76
CA GLU A 351 13.89 22.44 -15.55
C GLU A 351 14.82 21.26 -15.26
N GLY A 352 14.96 20.85 -13.99
CA GLY A 352 15.79 19.70 -13.63
C GLY A 352 15.23 18.40 -14.20
N LEU A 353 13.92 18.18 -14.08
CA LEU A 353 13.25 17.01 -14.66
C LEU A 353 13.35 17.01 -16.20
N LYS A 354 13.16 18.17 -16.83
CA LYS A 354 13.35 18.33 -18.29
C LYS A 354 14.77 17.98 -18.71
N SER A 355 15.77 18.44 -17.94
CA SER A 355 17.18 18.14 -18.20
C SER A 355 17.46 16.64 -18.11
N ILE A 356 17.00 15.97 -17.05
CA ILE A 356 17.16 14.52 -16.87
C ILE A 356 16.51 13.76 -18.04
N SER A 357 15.25 14.08 -18.37
CA SER A 357 14.51 13.47 -19.48
C SER A 357 15.22 13.69 -20.83
N THR A 358 15.71 14.92 -21.07
CA THR A 358 16.45 15.27 -22.29
C THR A 358 17.77 14.53 -22.42
N GLU A 359 18.54 14.40 -21.32
CA GLU A 359 19.82 13.69 -21.34
C GLU A 359 19.66 12.19 -21.55
N ILE A 360 18.63 11.57 -20.96
CA ILE A 360 18.29 10.16 -21.23
C ILE A 360 17.94 9.99 -22.72
N HIS A 361 17.09 10.86 -23.26
CA HIS A 361 16.70 10.81 -24.66
C HIS A 361 17.90 10.99 -25.60
N LYS A 362 18.79 11.95 -25.33
CA LYS A 362 20.04 12.16 -26.09
C LYS A 362 20.90 10.89 -26.13
N LYS A 363 21.09 10.24 -24.99
CA LYS A 363 21.86 8.99 -24.90
C LYS A 363 21.21 7.87 -25.71
N ALA A 364 19.89 7.72 -25.64
CA ALA A 364 19.17 6.71 -26.43
C ALA A 364 19.27 6.97 -27.94
N ILE A 365 19.17 8.22 -28.39
CA ILE A 365 19.37 8.60 -29.79
C ILE A 365 20.81 8.36 -30.25
N ALA A 366 21.79 8.72 -29.42
CA ALA A 366 23.20 8.47 -29.71
C ALA A 366 23.49 6.97 -29.85
N LEU A 367 22.93 6.14 -28.96
CA LEU A 367 23.02 4.69 -29.07
C LEU A 367 22.35 4.18 -30.37
N LYS A 368 21.12 4.62 -30.66
CA LYS A 368 20.40 4.27 -31.90
C LYS A 368 21.25 4.58 -33.14
N GLN A 369 21.82 5.77 -33.24
CA GLN A 369 22.62 6.16 -34.40
C GLN A 369 23.98 5.45 -34.46
N ALA A 370 24.61 5.17 -33.32
CA ALA A 370 25.82 4.36 -33.27
C ALA A 370 25.56 2.94 -33.79
N LEU A 371 24.46 2.30 -33.37
CA LEU A 371 24.08 0.97 -33.84
C LEU A 371 23.74 0.96 -35.34
N VAL A 372 23.06 2.00 -35.86
CA VAL A 372 22.84 2.16 -37.31
C VAL A 372 24.17 2.26 -38.07
N LYS A 373 25.15 3.01 -37.57
CA LYS A 373 26.49 3.11 -38.19
C LYS A 373 27.28 1.80 -38.14
N LEU A 374 26.95 0.91 -37.20
CA LEU A 374 27.46 -0.46 -37.14
C LEU A 374 26.64 -1.44 -38.01
N ASP A 375 25.83 -0.94 -38.93
CA ASP A 375 24.96 -1.70 -39.83
C ASP A 375 23.92 -2.58 -39.12
N TYR A 376 23.51 -2.23 -37.89
CA TYR A 376 22.38 -2.88 -37.23
C TYR A 376 21.07 -2.29 -37.71
N THR A 377 20.06 -3.14 -37.90
CA THR A 377 18.71 -2.69 -38.22
C THR A 377 18.02 -2.25 -36.93
N ILE A 378 17.64 -0.98 -36.86
CA ILE A 378 16.87 -0.43 -35.75
C ILE A 378 15.43 -0.24 -36.21
N SER A 379 14.49 -0.51 -35.33
CA SER A 379 13.07 -0.25 -35.60
C SER A 379 12.82 1.25 -35.89
N ASP A 380 12.07 1.52 -36.95
CA ASP A 380 11.73 2.89 -37.34
C ASP A 380 10.78 3.55 -36.33
N GLY A 381 10.82 4.88 -36.28
CA GLY A 381 9.99 5.71 -35.40
C GLY A 381 10.76 6.56 -34.41
N ILE A 382 10.02 7.44 -33.74
CA ILE A 382 10.50 8.27 -32.63
C ILE A 382 10.51 7.41 -31.36
N ILE A 383 11.54 7.60 -30.54
CA ILE A 383 11.71 6.90 -29.26
C ILE A 383 11.97 7.92 -28.16
N PHE A 384 11.66 7.56 -26.91
CA PHE A 384 12.15 8.30 -25.75
C PHE A 384 13.52 7.76 -25.32
N ASP A 385 13.53 6.60 -24.68
CA ASP A 385 14.71 6.03 -24.02
C ASP A 385 15.03 4.58 -24.40
N THR A 386 14.10 3.88 -25.05
CA THR A 386 14.25 2.47 -25.46
C THR A 386 14.52 2.33 -26.96
N VAL A 387 15.59 1.62 -27.30
CA VAL A 387 16.00 1.29 -28.69
C VAL A 387 15.67 -0.17 -28.99
N GLU A 388 14.89 -0.43 -30.05
CA GLU A 388 14.63 -1.78 -30.57
C GLU A 388 15.60 -2.13 -31.70
N VAL A 389 16.44 -3.14 -31.47
CA VAL A 389 17.41 -3.65 -32.43
C VAL A 389 16.91 -4.96 -33.01
N LEU A 390 16.71 -5.01 -34.32
CA LEU A 390 16.29 -6.21 -35.04
C LEU A 390 17.53 -6.98 -35.51
N VAL A 391 17.64 -8.25 -35.11
CA VAL A 391 18.79 -9.10 -35.43
C VAL A 391 18.38 -10.52 -35.77
N PRO A 392 19.09 -11.21 -36.70
CA PRO A 392 18.91 -12.63 -36.92
C PRO A 392 19.27 -13.46 -35.67
N LYS A 393 18.65 -14.64 -35.55
CA LYS A 393 18.75 -15.51 -34.37
C LYS A 393 20.20 -15.83 -33.94
N ASP A 394 21.07 -16.16 -34.88
CA ASP A 394 22.46 -16.53 -34.56
C ASP A 394 23.25 -15.35 -33.98
N LEU A 395 23.00 -14.13 -34.48
CA LEU A 395 23.62 -12.91 -33.97
C LEU A 395 23.04 -12.52 -32.62
N LEU A 396 21.73 -12.70 -32.42
CA LEU A 396 21.05 -12.48 -31.14
C LEU A 396 21.66 -13.33 -30.02
N GLU A 397 21.94 -14.61 -30.27
CA GLU A 397 22.57 -15.51 -29.31
C GLU A 397 24.01 -15.07 -28.97
N SER A 398 24.77 -14.63 -29.97
CA SER A 398 26.11 -14.04 -29.77
C SER A 398 26.07 -12.79 -28.88
N ILE A 399 25.17 -11.85 -29.18
CA ILE A 399 24.96 -10.62 -28.38
C ILE A 399 24.59 -10.98 -26.95
N LYS A 400 23.63 -11.90 -26.75
CA LYS A 400 23.20 -12.36 -25.43
C LYS A 400 24.36 -12.91 -24.61
N LYS A 401 25.16 -13.80 -25.19
CA LYS A 401 26.32 -14.37 -24.50
C LYS A 401 27.35 -13.31 -24.12
N LEU A 402 27.62 -12.36 -25.01
CA LEU A 402 28.55 -11.26 -24.77
C LEU A 402 28.04 -10.30 -23.68
N SER A 403 26.76 -9.91 -23.74
CA SER A 403 26.15 -9.02 -22.76
C SER A 403 26.09 -9.66 -21.37
N GLU A 404 25.70 -10.94 -21.28
CA GLU A 404 25.70 -11.70 -20.03
C GLU A 404 27.12 -11.84 -19.45
N SER A 405 28.14 -12.05 -20.28
CA SER A 405 29.54 -12.15 -19.82
C SER A 405 30.12 -10.85 -19.27
N THR A 406 29.47 -9.72 -19.57
CA THR A 406 29.83 -8.37 -19.10
C THR A 406 28.84 -7.82 -18.08
N ASN A 407 27.87 -8.62 -17.62
CA ASN A 407 26.79 -8.21 -16.72
C ASN A 407 25.98 -7.01 -17.25
N ASN A 408 25.71 -7.00 -18.56
CA ASN A 408 24.77 -6.08 -19.20
C ASN A 408 23.48 -6.84 -19.54
N ASN A 409 22.38 -6.46 -18.90
CA ASN A 409 21.08 -7.08 -19.12
C ASN A 409 20.27 -6.30 -20.15
N PHE A 410 20.05 -6.90 -21.32
CA PHE A 410 19.12 -6.40 -22.34
C PHE A 410 17.81 -7.19 -22.32
N TRP A 411 16.77 -6.66 -22.95
CA TRP A 411 15.51 -7.38 -23.11
C TRP A 411 15.46 -8.12 -24.45
N PHE A 412 15.51 -9.46 -24.43
CA PHE A 412 15.55 -10.28 -25.65
C PHE A 412 14.14 -10.78 -26.05
N HIS A 413 13.83 -10.76 -27.34
CA HIS A 413 12.60 -11.33 -27.92
C HIS A 413 12.89 -12.01 -29.26
N ASP A 414 11.88 -12.65 -29.88
CA ASP A 414 12.09 -13.54 -31.04
C ASP A 414 12.78 -12.89 -32.25
N ASN A 415 12.57 -11.58 -32.45
CA ASN A 415 13.04 -10.84 -33.62
C ASN A 415 14.20 -9.88 -33.31
N GLY A 416 14.69 -9.84 -32.07
CA GLY A 416 15.64 -8.81 -31.65
C GLY A 416 15.77 -8.62 -30.16
N LEU A 417 16.19 -7.42 -29.79
CA LEU A 417 16.32 -6.99 -28.41
C LEU A 417 15.98 -5.50 -28.22
N LEU A 418 15.56 -5.16 -27.01
CA LEU A 418 15.39 -3.78 -26.54
C LEU A 418 16.51 -3.40 -25.58
N ILE A 419 16.92 -2.14 -25.66
CA ILE A 419 17.87 -1.52 -24.74
C ILE A 419 17.25 -0.21 -24.26
N SER A 420 16.88 -0.16 -22.97
CA SER A 420 16.31 1.02 -22.32
C SER A 420 17.40 1.77 -21.57
N ILE A 421 17.58 3.04 -21.93
CA ILE A 421 18.52 3.94 -21.25
C ILE A 421 17.80 4.65 -20.11
N ASP A 422 18.53 4.97 -19.05
CA ASP A 422 17.97 5.66 -17.89
C ASP A 422 18.95 6.66 -17.28
N GLU A 423 18.54 7.27 -16.17
CA GLU A 423 19.26 8.34 -15.48
C GLU A 423 20.67 7.91 -15.04
N THR A 424 20.87 6.63 -14.74
CA THR A 424 22.11 6.10 -14.15
C THR A 424 23.18 5.80 -15.18
N HIS A 425 22.80 5.67 -16.45
CA HIS A 425 23.71 5.29 -17.52
C HIS A 425 24.62 6.45 -17.96
N SER A 426 25.92 6.21 -17.95
CA SER A 426 26.98 7.12 -18.39
C SER A 426 27.29 6.97 -19.88
N HIS A 427 28.14 7.85 -20.42
CA HIS A 427 28.61 7.71 -21.80
C HIS A 427 29.50 6.47 -21.97
N GLU A 428 30.23 6.09 -20.92
CA GLU A 428 31.06 4.90 -20.86
C GLU A 428 30.21 3.61 -20.96
N ASP A 429 29.02 3.61 -20.36
CA ASP A 429 28.06 2.50 -20.48
C ASP A 429 27.58 2.32 -21.92
N LEU A 430 27.30 3.43 -22.62
CA LEU A 430 26.95 3.38 -24.04
C LEU A 430 28.09 2.80 -24.89
N ILE A 431 29.34 3.18 -24.60
CA ILE A 431 30.52 2.63 -25.29
C ILE A 431 30.64 1.13 -25.02
N GLU A 432 30.38 0.67 -23.79
CA GLU A 432 30.36 -0.75 -23.46
C GLU A 432 29.31 -1.53 -24.26
N ILE A 433 28.09 -0.98 -24.37
CA ILE A 433 27.05 -1.54 -25.23
C ILE A 433 27.55 -1.62 -26.68
N ILE A 434 28.05 -0.53 -27.24
CA ILE A 434 28.55 -0.48 -28.63
C ILE A 434 29.63 -1.56 -28.86
N ASN A 435 30.57 -1.72 -27.92
CA ASN A 435 31.61 -2.75 -27.97
C ASN A 435 31.04 -4.19 -27.99
N ILE A 436 29.94 -4.46 -27.28
CA ILE A 436 29.25 -5.76 -27.33
C ILE A 436 28.74 -6.03 -28.75
N PHE A 437 28.11 -5.04 -29.37
CA PHE A 437 27.56 -5.13 -30.72
C PHE A 437 28.66 -5.22 -31.81
N GLU A 438 29.79 -4.53 -31.67
CA GLU A 438 30.93 -4.67 -32.57
C GLU A 438 31.52 -6.08 -32.54
N LYS A 439 31.79 -6.59 -31.33
CA LYS A 439 32.33 -7.94 -31.11
C LYS A 439 31.41 -9.01 -31.68
N ALA A 440 30.09 -8.85 -31.52
CA ALA A 440 29.13 -9.82 -32.04
C ALA A 440 29.20 -9.98 -33.58
N LYS A 441 29.58 -8.92 -34.31
CA LYS A 441 29.76 -8.94 -35.78
C LYS A 441 31.17 -9.31 -36.25
N ASN A 442 32.13 -9.58 -35.35
CA ASN A 442 33.56 -9.74 -35.65
C ASN A 442 34.20 -8.54 -36.39
N ASN A 443 33.55 -7.37 -36.40
CA ASN A 443 34.08 -6.14 -36.99
C ASN A 443 34.80 -5.35 -35.90
N ILE A 444 36.13 -5.46 -35.83
CA ILE A 444 36.95 -4.57 -35.00
C ILE A 444 37.21 -3.30 -35.82
N THR A 445 36.23 -2.40 -35.86
CA THR A 445 36.44 -1.06 -36.41
C THR A 445 36.46 -0.10 -35.23
N THR A 446 37.65 0.20 -34.72
CA THR A 446 37.85 1.21 -33.67
C THR A 446 37.64 2.61 -34.25
N SER A 447 36.39 2.95 -34.57
CA SER A 447 36.01 4.36 -34.67
C SER A 447 35.43 4.77 -33.32
N VAL A 448 36.16 5.60 -32.59
CA VAL A 448 35.57 6.35 -31.46
C VAL A 448 34.44 7.18 -32.06
N LEU A 449 33.21 6.68 -31.95
CA LEU A 449 32.03 7.42 -32.38
C LEU A 449 31.87 8.60 -31.44
N ASP A 450 32.12 9.82 -31.95
CA ASP A 450 31.79 11.02 -31.20
C ASP A 450 30.26 11.15 -31.14
N ILE A 451 29.73 10.75 -29.99
CA ILE A 451 28.30 10.71 -29.67
C ILE A 451 27.72 12.10 -29.38
N ARG A 452 28.54 13.17 -29.44
CA ARG A 452 28.15 14.54 -29.03
C ARG A 452 27.47 15.38 -30.14
N ASP A 453 27.55 14.95 -31.41
CA ASP A 453 27.11 15.77 -32.56
C ASP A 453 25.76 15.34 -33.18
N PHE A 454 24.96 14.58 -32.45
CA PHE A 454 23.75 13.98 -32.99
C PHE A 454 22.51 14.87 -32.87
N GLN A 455 21.75 15.01 -33.97
CA GLN A 455 20.47 15.73 -33.96
C GLN A 455 19.42 14.98 -33.16
N VAL A 456 18.82 15.69 -32.21
CA VAL A 456 17.77 15.22 -31.29
C VAL A 456 16.49 15.93 -31.70
N SER A 457 15.50 15.19 -32.18
CA SER A 457 14.20 15.75 -32.55
C SER A 457 13.09 14.80 -32.10
N LEU A 458 12.10 15.36 -31.41
CA LEU A 458 10.85 14.69 -31.08
C LEU A 458 9.74 15.03 -32.09
N ASP A 459 10.07 15.77 -33.15
CA ASP A 459 9.15 16.21 -34.21
C ASP A 459 7.85 16.80 -33.62
N LYS A 460 6.68 16.35 -34.07
CA LYS A 460 5.37 16.79 -33.59
C LYS A 460 5.04 16.36 -32.15
N PHE A 461 5.83 15.49 -31.52
CA PHE A 461 5.56 14.97 -30.17
C PHE A 461 6.14 15.86 -29.07
N GLU A 462 6.97 16.85 -29.40
CA GLU A 462 7.63 17.70 -28.42
C GLU A 462 6.62 18.49 -27.56
N ARG A 463 6.71 18.33 -26.23
CA ARG A 463 5.88 19.06 -25.26
C ARG A 463 6.09 20.57 -25.38
N LYS A 464 4.98 21.31 -25.47
CA LYS A 464 5.00 22.79 -25.46
C LYS A 464 4.38 23.39 -24.19
N SER A 465 3.54 22.65 -23.47
CA SER A 465 2.91 23.11 -22.24
C SER A 465 3.90 23.20 -21.07
N ALA A 466 3.70 24.20 -20.21
CA ALA A 466 4.41 24.31 -18.94
C ALA A 466 3.82 23.32 -17.91
N TYR A 467 4.62 22.95 -16.91
CA TYR A 467 4.24 22.07 -15.81
C TYR A 467 5.04 22.43 -14.56
N LEU A 468 4.56 22.00 -13.38
CA LEU A 468 5.16 22.27 -12.08
C LEU A 468 5.39 23.77 -11.85
N THR A 469 4.41 24.57 -12.28
CA THR A 469 4.48 26.04 -12.18
C THR A 469 4.20 26.53 -10.76
N HIS A 470 3.58 25.69 -9.92
CA HIS A 470 3.32 26.01 -8.53
C HIS A 470 4.65 26.29 -7.79
N PRO A 471 4.73 27.31 -6.91
CA PRO A 471 6.00 27.71 -6.27
C PRO A 471 6.68 26.63 -5.44
N ILE A 472 5.94 25.64 -4.94
CA ILE A 472 6.53 24.51 -4.19
C ILE A 472 7.60 23.75 -4.98
N PHE A 473 7.44 23.66 -6.30
CA PHE A 473 8.38 23.00 -7.21
C PHE A 473 9.52 23.92 -7.66
N ASN A 474 9.54 25.18 -7.20
CA ASN A 474 10.46 26.22 -7.64
C ASN A 474 11.24 26.89 -6.49
N GLN A 475 11.03 26.46 -5.24
CA GLN A 475 11.61 27.09 -4.04
C GLN A 475 12.62 26.21 -3.27
N ASN A 476 12.65 24.90 -3.53
CA ASN A 476 13.33 23.92 -2.65
C ASN A 476 14.49 23.17 -3.35
N HIS A 477 15.25 23.84 -4.22
CA HIS A 477 16.26 23.20 -5.08
C HIS A 477 17.63 23.01 -4.44
N THR A 478 17.98 23.76 -3.39
CA THR A 478 19.20 23.47 -2.63
C THR A 478 18.95 22.40 -1.58
N GLU A 479 19.96 21.57 -1.29
CA GLU A 479 19.83 20.52 -0.28
C GLU A 479 19.40 21.07 1.09
N SER A 480 19.90 22.25 1.48
CA SER A 480 19.49 22.91 2.72
C SER A 480 18.03 23.36 2.73
N GLN A 481 17.51 23.87 1.62
CA GLN A 481 16.09 24.21 1.51
C GLN A 481 15.22 22.96 1.56
N MET A 482 15.61 21.90 0.83
CA MET A 482 14.89 20.64 0.82
C MET A 482 14.86 19.98 2.20
N MET A 483 16.00 19.91 2.91
CA MET A 483 16.04 19.41 4.29
C MET A 483 15.08 20.17 5.21
N ARG A 484 15.06 21.50 5.12
CA ARG A 484 14.14 22.34 5.92
C ARG A 484 12.69 22.11 5.52
N TYR A 485 12.41 21.93 4.23
CA TYR A 485 11.07 21.68 3.75
C TYR A 485 10.54 20.33 4.26
N ILE A 486 11.30 19.25 4.07
CA ILE A 486 11.00 17.91 4.57
C ILE A 486 10.76 17.98 6.08
N LYS A 487 11.68 18.57 6.85
CA LYS A 487 11.55 18.62 8.31
C LYS A 487 10.36 19.47 8.77
N ARG A 488 10.01 20.54 8.05
CA ARG A 488 8.84 21.37 8.34
C ARG A 488 7.53 20.59 8.16
N LEU A 489 7.46 19.70 7.16
CA LEU A 489 6.29 18.83 7.00
C LEU A 489 6.29 17.71 8.04
N GLU A 490 7.43 17.05 8.27
CA GLU A 490 7.57 16.00 9.29
C GLU A 490 7.08 16.47 10.67
N ASN A 491 7.43 17.69 11.09
CA ASN A 491 7.03 18.22 12.39
C ASN A 491 5.53 18.52 12.52
N LYS A 492 4.75 18.47 11.43
CA LYS A 492 3.28 18.59 11.45
C LYS A 492 2.57 17.24 11.65
N ASP A 493 3.34 16.15 11.61
CA ASP A 493 2.82 14.79 11.62
C ASP A 493 3.16 14.07 12.93
N LEU A 494 2.14 13.64 13.67
CA LEU A 494 2.33 12.74 14.80
C LEU A 494 2.58 11.33 14.26
N SER A 495 3.67 10.72 14.72
CA SER A 495 4.16 9.39 14.33
C SER A 495 4.68 8.62 15.55
N LEU A 496 5.15 7.38 15.38
CA LEU A 496 5.62 6.53 16.50
C LEU A 496 6.90 7.04 17.17
N VAL A 497 7.55 8.09 16.63
CA VAL A 497 8.66 8.76 17.34
C VAL A 497 8.18 9.68 18.47
N HIS A 498 6.87 9.95 18.54
CA HIS A 498 6.26 10.89 19.48
C HIS A 498 5.53 10.17 20.62
N SER A 499 4.61 9.27 20.28
CA SER A 499 3.74 8.55 21.21
C SER A 499 3.19 7.28 20.56
N MET A 500 2.55 6.43 21.36
CA MET A 500 1.72 5.34 20.88
C MET A 500 0.63 5.88 19.95
N ILE A 501 0.42 5.15 18.84
CA ILE A 501 -0.72 5.33 17.93
C ILE A 501 -1.59 4.08 18.05
N SER A 502 -2.61 4.11 18.92
CA SER A 502 -3.37 2.91 19.29
C SER A 502 -4.52 2.55 18.32
N LEU A 503 -4.25 2.61 17.02
CA LEU A 503 -5.21 2.31 15.96
C LEU A 503 -5.56 0.81 15.95
N GLY A 504 -6.78 0.47 16.37
CA GLY A 504 -7.36 -0.87 16.18
C GLY A 504 -7.30 -1.36 14.74
N SER A 505 -7.06 -2.66 14.57
CA SER A 505 -6.86 -3.36 13.31
C SER A 505 -5.67 -2.85 12.48
N CYS A 506 -4.73 -2.13 13.07
CA CYS A 506 -3.57 -1.58 12.36
C CYS A 506 -2.23 -2.08 12.89
N THR A 507 -2.16 -2.58 14.13
CA THR A 507 -0.94 -3.08 14.76
C THR A 507 0.25 -2.14 14.58
N MET A 508 0.15 -0.95 15.18
CA MET A 508 1.18 0.09 15.13
C MET A 508 2.41 -0.26 16.01
N LYS A 509 3.05 -1.39 15.73
CA LYS A 509 4.21 -1.91 16.48
C LYS A 509 5.51 -1.26 16.05
N LEU A 510 6.60 -1.61 16.74
CA LEU A 510 7.95 -1.20 16.35
C LEU A 510 8.29 -1.61 14.91
N ASN A 511 8.83 -0.66 14.14
CA ASN A 511 9.56 -0.90 12.90
C ASN A 511 11.06 -0.70 13.21
N ALA A 512 11.80 -1.78 13.45
CA ALA A 512 13.12 -1.65 14.05
C ALA A 512 14.17 -1.21 13.03
N ALA A 513 15.06 -0.28 13.39
CA ALA A 513 16.10 0.22 12.49
C ALA A 513 16.93 -0.91 11.85
N THR A 514 17.26 -1.95 12.62
CA THR A 514 17.97 -3.15 12.15
C THR A 514 17.25 -3.86 11.00
N GLU A 515 15.92 -3.88 10.98
CA GLU A 515 15.09 -4.50 9.94
C GLU A 515 15.07 -3.65 8.66
N LEU A 516 15.19 -2.32 8.78
CA LEU A 516 15.08 -1.37 7.67
C LEU A 516 16.42 -1.07 6.98
N ILE A 517 17.55 -1.11 7.69
CA ILE A 517 18.89 -0.78 7.13
C ILE A 517 19.19 -1.50 5.79
N PRO A 518 18.89 -2.80 5.61
CA PRO A 518 19.24 -3.51 4.38
C PRO A 518 18.53 -2.99 3.12
N LEU A 519 17.43 -2.25 3.25
CA LEU A 519 16.62 -1.80 2.11
C LEU A 519 17.37 -0.83 1.20
N SER A 520 18.29 -0.02 1.75
CA SER A 520 19.10 0.94 0.99
C SER A 520 20.43 0.34 0.47
N TRP A 521 20.69 -0.95 0.70
CA TRP A 521 21.88 -1.61 0.17
C TRP A 521 21.73 -1.88 -1.33
N GLY A 522 22.73 -1.51 -2.13
CA GLY A 522 22.68 -1.65 -3.58
C GLY A 522 22.37 -3.08 -4.07
N ASN A 523 22.85 -4.10 -3.35
CA ASN A 523 22.60 -5.51 -3.64
C ASN A 523 21.12 -5.94 -3.52
N PHE A 524 20.28 -5.11 -2.91
CA PHE A 524 18.82 -5.28 -2.87
C PHE A 524 18.11 -4.18 -3.65
N ALA A 525 18.44 -2.92 -3.38
CA ALA A 525 17.77 -1.74 -3.94
C ALA A 525 17.83 -1.67 -5.49
N ASN A 526 18.93 -2.13 -6.10
CA ASN A 526 19.23 -1.91 -7.51
C ASN A 526 19.03 -3.15 -8.40
N ILE A 527 18.30 -4.17 -7.92
CA ILE A 527 18.00 -5.36 -8.70
C ILE A 527 16.73 -5.14 -9.52
N HIS A 528 16.79 -5.38 -10.83
CA HIS A 528 15.64 -5.29 -11.73
C HIS A 528 14.70 -6.51 -11.54
N PRO A 529 13.37 -6.36 -11.49
CA PRO A 529 12.43 -7.47 -11.21
C PRO A 529 12.49 -8.64 -12.21
N PHE A 530 12.92 -8.36 -13.45
CA PHE A 530 13.08 -9.36 -14.50
C PHE A 530 14.54 -9.71 -14.80
N ALA A 531 15.45 -9.43 -13.86
CA ALA A 531 16.84 -9.84 -13.98
C ALA A 531 16.97 -11.37 -14.11
N PRO A 532 17.98 -11.88 -14.82
CA PRO A 532 18.28 -13.31 -14.89
C PRO A 532 18.39 -13.97 -13.50
N TYR A 533 17.84 -15.18 -13.36
CA TYR A 533 17.77 -15.90 -12.09
C TYR A 533 19.13 -16.06 -11.37
N ASN A 534 20.21 -16.26 -12.12
CA ASN A 534 21.56 -16.39 -11.56
C ASN A 534 22.10 -15.08 -10.93
N GLN A 535 21.41 -13.95 -11.13
CA GLN A 535 21.75 -12.65 -10.54
C GLN A 535 20.90 -12.33 -9.31
N THR A 536 19.91 -13.16 -8.97
CA THR A 536 18.91 -12.87 -7.93
C THR A 536 18.92 -13.91 -6.81
N LEU A 537 19.99 -14.70 -6.66
CA LEU A 537 20.04 -15.84 -5.74
C LEU A 537 19.86 -15.44 -4.26
N GLY A 538 20.30 -14.23 -3.88
CA GLY A 538 20.07 -13.68 -2.55
C GLY A 538 18.59 -13.41 -2.28
N TYR A 539 17.91 -12.77 -3.23
CA TYR A 539 16.45 -12.59 -3.17
C TYR A 539 15.71 -13.92 -3.16
N THR A 540 16.07 -14.86 -4.03
CA THR A 540 15.45 -16.20 -4.07
C THR A 540 15.56 -16.89 -2.72
N GLN A 541 16.76 -16.94 -2.13
CA GLN A 541 16.96 -17.55 -0.81
C GLN A 541 16.12 -16.85 0.27
N MET A 542 16.07 -15.52 0.28
CA MET A 542 15.30 -14.76 1.27
C MET A 542 13.80 -15.04 1.15
N VAL A 543 13.26 -15.00 -0.07
CA VAL A 543 11.85 -15.26 -0.37
C VAL A 543 11.45 -16.68 0.00
N GLU A 544 12.25 -17.68 -0.35
CA GLU A 544 11.98 -19.10 -0.02
C GLU A 544 11.99 -19.34 1.49
N ASN A 545 12.95 -18.76 2.20
CA ASN A 545 13.01 -18.90 3.66
C ASN A 545 11.86 -18.19 4.35
N LEU A 546 11.48 -16.99 3.91
CA LEU A 546 10.33 -16.27 4.45
C LEU A 546 9.03 -17.04 4.16
N ALA A 547 8.84 -17.59 2.96
CA ALA A 547 7.69 -18.44 2.64
C ALA A 547 7.57 -19.60 3.62
N LYS A 548 8.68 -20.30 3.89
CA LYS A 548 8.72 -21.43 4.82
C LYS A 548 8.35 -21.00 6.25
N ASP A 549 8.91 -19.90 6.73
CA ASP A 549 8.61 -19.40 8.07
C ASP A 549 7.13 -18.98 8.19
N LEU A 550 6.56 -18.34 7.17
CA LEU A 550 5.14 -17.96 7.15
C LEU A 550 4.21 -19.18 7.06
N CYS A 551 4.58 -20.22 6.31
CA CYS A 551 3.85 -21.50 6.28
C CYS A 551 3.82 -22.15 7.67
N GLU A 552 4.95 -22.21 8.37
CA GLU A 552 5.02 -22.70 9.76
C GLU A 552 4.12 -21.89 10.71
N ILE A 553 4.21 -20.55 10.66
CA ILE A 553 3.41 -19.65 11.50
C ILE A 553 1.90 -19.80 11.24
N THR A 554 1.52 -20.00 9.97
CA THR A 554 0.11 -20.10 9.58
C THR A 554 -0.45 -21.52 9.68
N GLY A 555 0.39 -22.54 9.79
CA GLY A 555 -0.01 -23.95 9.70
C GLY A 555 -0.53 -24.35 8.32
N LEU A 556 -0.15 -23.59 7.27
CA LEU A 556 -0.54 -23.82 5.88
C LEU A 556 0.68 -24.25 5.05
N GLU A 557 0.47 -24.74 3.83
CA GLU A 557 1.48 -25.51 3.10
C GLU A 557 2.29 -24.71 2.08
N ALA A 558 1.69 -23.72 1.44
CA ALA A 558 2.33 -22.92 0.40
C ALA A 558 2.03 -21.43 0.55
N CYS A 559 2.96 -20.58 0.11
CA CYS A 559 2.87 -19.13 0.22
C CYS A 559 3.11 -18.44 -1.13
N SER A 560 2.38 -17.36 -1.41
CA SER A 560 2.63 -16.46 -2.54
C SER A 560 2.81 -15.03 -2.06
N PHE A 561 3.90 -14.39 -2.47
CA PHE A 561 4.21 -12.97 -2.23
C PHE A 561 3.77 -12.06 -3.37
N GLN A 562 3.06 -12.56 -4.39
CA GLN A 562 2.62 -11.71 -5.48
C GLN A 562 1.62 -10.60 -5.04
N PRO A 563 0.72 -10.78 -4.06
CA PRO A 563 -0.19 -9.71 -3.66
C PRO A 563 0.50 -8.62 -2.80
N ASN A 564 0.45 -7.36 -3.28
CA ASN A 564 1.15 -6.20 -2.69
C ASN A 564 0.32 -5.37 -1.70
N SER A 565 -0.77 -5.91 -1.17
CA SER A 565 -1.54 -5.33 -0.06
C SER A 565 -2.47 -6.38 0.55
N GLY A 566 -2.99 -6.15 1.75
CA GLY A 566 -3.95 -7.08 2.37
C GLY A 566 -5.19 -7.32 1.50
N ALA A 567 -5.75 -6.25 0.94
CA ALA A 567 -6.88 -6.34 0.00
C ALA A 567 -6.54 -7.12 -1.29
N GLN A 568 -5.32 -6.99 -1.80
CA GLN A 568 -4.85 -7.85 -2.89
C GLN A 568 -4.70 -9.31 -2.46
N GLY A 569 -4.29 -9.57 -1.22
CA GLY A 569 -4.25 -10.91 -0.63
C GLY A 569 -5.65 -11.54 -0.53
N GLU A 570 -6.66 -10.78 -0.11
CA GLU A 570 -8.07 -11.19 -0.17
C GLU A 570 -8.50 -11.55 -1.58
N TYR A 571 -8.34 -10.63 -2.52
CA TYR A 571 -8.68 -10.85 -3.92
C TYR A 571 -8.00 -12.11 -4.48
N THR A 572 -6.70 -12.28 -4.23
CA THR A 572 -5.92 -13.42 -4.70
C THR A 572 -6.38 -14.74 -4.08
N GLY A 573 -6.68 -14.74 -2.76
CA GLY A 573 -7.21 -15.93 -2.09
C GLY A 573 -8.55 -16.36 -2.66
N LEU A 574 -9.44 -15.41 -2.94
CA LEU A 574 -10.75 -15.68 -3.55
C LEU A 574 -10.63 -16.14 -5.01
N LEU A 575 -9.67 -15.61 -5.78
CA LEU A 575 -9.36 -16.12 -7.13
C LEU A 575 -8.82 -17.55 -7.09
N THR A 576 -7.99 -17.87 -6.09
CA THR A 576 -7.45 -19.22 -5.89
C THR A 576 -8.58 -20.21 -5.55
N ILE A 577 -9.54 -19.78 -4.72
CA ILE A 577 -10.79 -20.53 -4.45
C ILE A 577 -11.60 -20.72 -5.73
N ASN A 578 -11.84 -19.66 -6.51
CA ASN A 578 -12.57 -19.75 -7.78
C ASN A 578 -11.90 -20.75 -8.75
N ALA A 579 -10.58 -20.70 -8.89
CA ALA A 579 -9.84 -21.60 -9.77
C ALA A 579 -9.91 -23.06 -9.32
N TYR A 580 -9.86 -23.31 -8.01
CA TYR A 580 -10.09 -24.64 -7.44
C TYR A 580 -11.51 -25.16 -7.75
N LEU A 581 -12.54 -24.34 -7.56
CA LEU A 581 -13.93 -24.71 -7.85
C LEU A 581 -14.15 -24.93 -9.35
N GLU A 582 -13.53 -24.12 -10.21
CA GLU A 582 -13.53 -24.32 -11.66
C GLU A 582 -12.91 -25.67 -12.06
N ASP A 583 -11.76 -26.05 -11.49
CA ASP A 583 -11.13 -27.36 -11.75
C ASP A 583 -11.99 -28.55 -11.28
N LYS A 584 -12.87 -28.31 -10.29
CA LYS A 584 -13.86 -29.28 -9.81
C LYS A 584 -15.16 -29.29 -10.62
N ASN A 585 -15.30 -28.44 -11.63
CA ASN A 585 -16.55 -28.19 -12.37
C ASN A 585 -17.69 -27.63 -11.48
N GLU A 586 -17.33 -26.92 -10.41
CA GLU A 586 -18.26 -26.30 -9.46
C GLU A 586 -18.24 -24.77 -9.56
N SER A 587 -17.93 -24.22 -10.73
CA SER A 587 -17.85 -22.77 -10.98
C SER A 587 -19.17 -22.01 -10.78
N HIS A 588 -20.30 -22.72 -10.64
CA HIS A 588 -21.59 -22.14 -10.28
C HIS A 588 -21.64 -21.66 -8.82
N ARG A 589 -20.74 -22.16 -7.95
CA ARG A 589 -20.60 -21.71 -6.58
C ARG A 589 -20.01 -20.30 -6.54
N LYS A 590 -20.84 -19.31 -6.22
CA LYS A 590 -20.49 -17.88 -6.22
C LYS A 590 -20.91 -17.14 -4.94
N ILE A 591 -21.50 -17.81 -3.96
CA ILE A 591 -21.92 -17.16 -2.71
C ILE A 591 -20.72 -17.08 -1.76
N ALA A 592 -20.38 -15.85 -1.36
CA ALA A 592 -19.45 -15.57 -0.28
C ALA A 592 -20.22 -15.14 0.96
N LEU A 593 -20.19 -15.96 2.01
CA LEU A 593 -20.71 -15.59 3.32
C LEU A 593 -19.71 -14.68 4.02
N ILE A 594 -20.17 -13.54 4.52
CA ILE A 594 -19.30 -12.54 5.17
C ILE A 594 -19.98 -12.02 6.43
N PRO A 595 -19.40 -12.17 7.63
CA PRO A 595 -19.94 -11.59 8.85
C PRO A 595 -20.10 -10.08 8.76
N ALA A 596 -21.14 -9.53 9.39
CA ALA A 596 -21.42 -8.08 9.41
C ALA A 596 -20.26 -7.26 10.01
N SER A 597 -19.51 -7.87 10.92
CA SER A 597 -18.32 -7.29 11.57
C SER A 597 -17.09 -7.21 10.67
N ALA A 598 -17.03 -7.97 9.57
CA ALA A 598 -15.85 -8.05 8.71
C ALA A 598 -15.42 -6.67 8.17
N HIS A 599 -14.11 -6.52 7.93
CA HIS A 599 -13.54 -5.32 7.34
C HIS A 599 -14.16 -5.02 5.97
N GLY A 600 -14.19 -3.73 5.59
CA GLY A 600 -14.85 -3.28 4.36
C GLY A 600 -14.18 -3.78 3.08
N THR A 601 -12.92 -4.22 3.16
CA THR A 601 -12.18 -4.84 2.06
C THR A 601 -12.77 -6.20 1.70
N ASN A 602 -13.15 -7.04 2.67
CA ASN A 602 -13.66 -8.40 2.43
C ASN A 602 -14.82 -8.42 1.41
N PRO A 603 -15.93 -7.66 1.61
CA PRO A 603 -17.02 -7.62 0.64
C PRO A 603 -16.62 -6.95 -0.68
N ALA A 604 -15.72 -5.96 -0.68
CA ALA A 604 -15.23 -5.33 -1.91
C ALA A 604 -14.40 -6.32 -2.75
N SER A 605 -13.50 -7.08 -2.12
CA SER A 605 -12.68 -8.13 -2.71
C SER A 605 -13.54 -9.28 -3.25
N ALA A 606 -14.61 -9.66 -2.55
CA ALA A 606 -15.55 -10.68 -3.00
C ALA A 606 -16.29 -10.27 -4.28
N VAL A 607 -16.85 -9.05 -4.33
CA VAL A 607 -17.49 -8.53 -5.55
C VAL A 607 -16.49 -8.45 -6.71
N MET A 608 -15.28 -7.98 -6.43
CA MET A 608 -14.21 -7.89 -7.42
C MET A 608 -13.78 -9.27 -7.95
N ALA A 609 -13.84 -10.32 -7.12
CA ALA A 609 -13.64 -11.71 -7.50
C ALA A 609 -14.89 -12.37 -8.12
N GLY A 610 -15.90 -11.59 -8.50
CA GLY A 610 -17.12 -12.08 -9.16
C GLY A 610 -18.05 -12.89 -8.26
N MET A 611 -17.97 -12.72 -6.94
CA MET A 611 -18.82 -13.41 -5.96
C MET A 611 -20.00 -12.54 -5.52
N ASN A 612 -21.08 -13.20 -5.10
CA ASN A 612 -22.26 -12.61 -4.50
C ASN A 612 -22.12 -12.62 -2.97
N VAL A 613 -22.06 -11.43 -2.38
CA VAL A 613 -21.93 -11.27 -0.92
C VAL A 613 -23.27 -11.53 -0.24
N VAL A 614 -23.26 -12.45 0.73
CA VAL A 614 -24.37 -12.67 1.67
C VAL A 614 -23.86 -12.39 3.07
N VAL A 615 -24.38 -11.33 3.68
CA VAL A 615 -23.96 -10.90 5.02
C VAL A 615 -24.49 -11.89 6.06
N VAL A 616 -23.66 -12.37 6.98
CA VAL A 616 -24.04 -13.16 8.17
C VAL A 616 -24.15 -12.22 9.37
N ALA A 617 -25.20 -12.36 10.17
CA ALA A 617 -25.43 -11.54 11.34
C ALA A 617 -24.39 -11.82 12.44
N CYS A 618 -24.26 -10.87 13.37
CA CYS A 618 -23.58 -11.09 14.63
C CYS A 618 -24.61 -11.15 15.75
N ASP A 619 -24.34 -11.94 16.79
CA ASP A 619 -25.16 -12.00 18.00
C ASP A 619 -24.98 -10.74 18.87
N ASP A 620 -25.75 -10.63 19.97
CA ASP A 620 -25.68 -9.49 20.90
C ASP A 620 -24.32 -9.38 21.62
N LEU A 621 -23.50 -10.44 21.59
CA LEU A 621 -22.14 -10.48 22.14
C LEU A 621 -21.08 -10.20 21.07
N GLY A 622 -21.49 -9.92 19.83
CA GLY A 622 -20.61 -9.59 18.72
C GLY A 622 -19.93 -10.79 18.04
N ASN A 623 -20.31 -12.02 18.38
CA ASN A 623 -19.83 -13.23 17.69
C ASN A 623 -20.62 -13.46 16.40
N ILE A 624 -20.18 -14.36 15.54
CA ILE A 624 -20.98 -14.82 14.39
C ILE A 624 -22.25 -15.50 14.91
N ASP A 625 -23.42 -15.08 14.43
CA ASP A 625 -24.68 -15.75 14.73
C ASP A 625 -24.72 -17.12 14.04
N ILE A 626 -24.58 -18.19 14.83
CA ILE A 626 -24.52 -19.57 14.36
C ILE A 626 -25.84 -20.00 13.71
N GLU A 627 -26.98 -19.54 14.19
CA GLU A 627 -28.27 -19.96 13.65
C GLU A 627 -28.56 -19.26 12.32
N ASP A 628 -28.25 -17.98 12.21
CA ASP A 628 -28.28 -17.25 10.94
C ASP A 628 -27.28 -17.83 9.93
N LEU A 629 -26.07 -18.20 10.38
CA LEU A 629 -25.08 -18.89 9.55
C LEU A 629 -25.62 -20.22 9.00
N LYS A 630 -26.19 -21.07 9.86
CA LYS A 630 -26.81 -22.35 9.43
C LYS A 630 -27.91 -22.13 8.42
N ALA A 631 -28.79 -21.14 8.67
CA ALA A 631 -29.88 -20.81 7.74
C ALA A 631 -29.36 -20.37 6.37
N LYS A 632 -28.29 -19.55 6.34
CA LYS A 632 -27.64 -19.10 5.10
C LYS A 632 -26.90 -20.22 4.38
N ILE A 633 -26.22 -21.09 5.11
CA ILE A 633 -25.60 -22.29 4.55
C ILE A 633 -26.67 -23.17 3.89
N GLU A 634 -27.77 -23.47 4.57
CA GLU A 634 -28.84 -24.30 4.00
C GLU A 634 -29.47 -23.64 2.75
N THR A 635 -29.73 -22.33 2.81
CA THR A 635 -30.30 -21.57 1.70
C THR A 635 -29.39 -21.54 0.46
N HIS A 636 -28.07 -21.45 0.68
CA HIS A 636 -27.09 -21.24 -0.38
C HIS A 636 -26.19 -22.46 -0.66
N LYS A 637 -26.48 -23.62 -0.07
CA LYS A 637 -25.61 -24.81 -0.08
C LYS A 637 -25.06 -25.19 -1.45
N GLU A 638 -25.91 -25.24 -2.46
CA GLU A 638 -25.54 -25.60 -3.84
C GLU A 638 -24.66 -24.53 -4.51
N ASN A 639 -24.72 -23.27 -4.06
CA ASN A 639 -23.99 -22.15 -4.64
C ASN A 639 -22.91 -21.57 -3.71
N LEU A 640 -22.66 -22.19 -2.55
CA LEU A 640 -21.72 -21.72 -1.54
C LEU A 640 -20.28 -21.90 -2.03
N ALA A 641 -19.56 -20.79 -2.21
CA ALA A 641 -18.16 -20.79 -2.60
C ALA A 641 -17.25 -20.74 -1.36
N CYS A 642 -17.50 -19.77 -0.47
CA CYS A 642 -16.67 -19.61 0.71
C CYS A 642 -17.33 -18.85 1.86
N LEU A 643 -16.74 -18.96 3.04
CA LEU A 643 -16.87 -18.02 4.15
C LEU A 643 -15.61 -17.16 4.20
N MET A 644 -15.76 -15.83 4.34
CA MET A 644 -14.67 -14.94 4.72
C MET A 644 -14.82 -14.57 6.19
N VAL A 645 -13.85 -14.94 7.03
CA VAL A 645 -13.87 -14.68 8.47
C VAL A 645 -12.58 -14.00 8.92
N THR A 646 -12.67 -13.08 9.88
CA THR A 646 -11.50 -12.49 10.54
C THR A 646 -11.34 -13.16 11.91
N TYR A 647 -10.13 -13.59 12.27
CA TYR A 647 -9.90 -14.25 13.56
C TYR A 647 -8.64 -13.71 14.26
N PRO A 648 -8.68 -13.39 15.57
CA PRO A 648 -9.89 -13.04 16.31
C PRO A 648 -10.71 -11.98 15.56
N SER A 649 -12.01 -11.89 15.85
CA SER A 649 -12.91 -11.03 15.09
C SER A 649 -12.47 -9.55 15.16
N THR A 650 -12.98 -8.72 14.27
CA THR A 650 -12.76 -7.25 14.31
C THR A 650 -13.32 -6.60 15.58
N HIS A 651 -14.05 -7.34 16.41
CA HIS A 651 -14.49 -6.91 17.74
C HIS A 651 -13.42 -7.12 18.82
N GLY A 652 -12.27 -7.72 18.49
CA GLY A 652 -11.19 -7.97 19.43
C GLY A 652 -11.45 -9.16 20.36
N VAL A 653 -12.21 -10.17 19.91
CA VAL A 653 -12.57 -11.34 20.73
C VAL A 653 -12.32 -12.66 19.99
N PHE A 654 -11.94 -13.69 20.75
CA PHE A 654 -11.84 -15.07 20.26
C PHE A 654 -13.19 -15.77 20.38
N GLU A 655 -13.70 -16.27 19.26
CA GLU A 655 -14.93 -17.06 19.22
C GLU A 655 -14.64 -18.54 19.50
N ASP A 656 -15.37 -19.14 20.45
CA ASP A 656 -15.24 -20.56 20.85
C ASP A 656 -15.59 -21.53 19.69
N SER A 657 -16.51 -21.12 18.81
CA SER A 657 -17.12 -21.98 17.78
C SER A 657 -16.40 -21.96 16.42
N ILE A 658 -15.24 -21.33 16.29
CA ILE A 658 -14.60 -21.13 14.97
C ILE A 658 -14.31 -22.43 14.20
N ILE A 659 -13.85 -23.49 14.89
CA ILE A 659 -13.61 -24.80 14.26
C ILE A 659 -14.92 -25.42 13.76
N GLU A 660 -16.01 -25.28 14.53
CA GLU A 660 -17.33 -25.74 14.14
C GLU A 660 -17.84 -24.97 12.91
N ILE A 661 -17.68 -23.65 12.90
CA ILE A 661 -18.00 -22.77 11.77
C ILE A 661 -17.27 -23.24 10.51
N CYS A 662 -15.95 -23.44 10.57
CA CYS A 662 -15.16 -23.93 9.44
C CYS A 662 -15.66 -25.30 8.95
N ALA A 663 -15.94 -26.22 9.87
CA ALA A 663 -16.44 -27.55 9.55
C ALA A 663 -17.83 -27.51 8.87
N MET A 664 -18.73 -26.62 9.31
CA MET A 664 -20.04 -26.43 8.67
C MET A 664 -19.91 -25.94 7.22
N ILE A 665 -19.00 -25.00 6.96
CA ILE A 665 -18.72 -24.49 5.61
C ILE A 665 -18.17 -25.60 4.71
N HIS A 666 -17.18 -26.36 5.20
CA HIS A 666 -16.61 -27.50 4.46
C HIS A 666 -17.65 -28.58 4.17
N ALA A 667 -18.52 -28.90 5.13
CA ALA A 667 -19.59 -29.89 4.97
C ALA A 667 -20.62 -29.47 3.89
N ALA A 668 -20.77 -28.17 3.65
CA ALA A 668 -21.62 -27.61 2.60
C ALA A 668 -20.90 -27.45 1.24
N GLY A 669 -19.62 -27.86 1.15
CA GLY A 669 -18.81 -27.78 -0.08
C GLY A 669 -18.13 -26.42 -0.31
N GLY A 670 -18.26 -25.48 0.63
CA GLY A 670 -17.53 -24.21 0.59
C GLY A 670 -16.11 -24.33 1.15
N LEU A 671 -15.29 -23.30 0.91
CA LEU A 671 -13.96 -23.13 1.48
C LEU A 671 -13.92 -22.00 2.51
N VAL A 672 -12.91 -21.96 3.36
CA VAL A 672 -12.76 -20.92 4.38
C VAL A 672 -11.58 -20.02 4.05
N TYR A 673 -11.90 -18.75 3.80
CA TYR A 673 -10.94 -17.67 3.73
C TYR A 673 -10.82 -17.01 5.10
N MET A 674 -9.61 -16.98 5.66
CA MET A 674 -9.32 -16.21 6.88
C MET A 674 -8.61 -14.91 6.53
N ASP A 675 -9.20 -13.80 6.95
CA ASP A 675 -8.52 -12.52 7.03
C ASP A 675 -7.54 -12.54 8.22
N GLY A 676 -6.24 -12.53 7.88
CA GLY A 676 -5.15 -12.59 8.85
C GLY A 676 -4.62 -11.21 9.29
N ALA A 677 -5.37 -10.12 9.08
CA ALA A 677 -5.01 -8.81 9.62
C ALA A 677 -4.79 -8.82 11.14
N ASN A 678 -5.50 -9.69 11.85
CA ASN A 678 -5.46 -9.84 13.31
C ASN A 678 -4.50 -10.96 13.78
N MET A 679 -3.55 -11.39 12.93
CA MET A 679 -2.58 -12.43 13.29
C MET A 679 -1.67 -12.05 14.47
N ASN A 680 -1.58 -10.78 14.86
CA ASN A 680 -0.82 -10.36 16.05
C ASN A 680 -1.36 -10.93 17.37
N ALA A 681 -2.60 -11.43 17.38
CA ALA A 681 -3.17 -12.19 18.50
C ALA A 681 -2.98 -13.71 18.38
N GLN A 682 -2.46 -14.21 17.27
CA GLN A 682 -2.39 -15.66 16.98
C GLN A 682 -0.98 -16.22 16.99
N VAL A 683 0.03 -15.51 16.47
CA VAL A 683 1.36 -16.07 16.18
C VAL A 683 1.94 -16.81 17.40
N GLY A 684 2.19 -18.11 17.25
CA GLY A 684 2.75 -18.98 18.31
C GLY A 684 1.74 -19.51 19.34
N LEU A 685 0.49 -19.02 19.33
CA LEU A 685 -0.58 -19.48 20.23
C LEU A 685 -1.64 -20.33 19.52
N THR A 686 -1.98 -19.98 18.28
CA THR A 686 -2.87 -20.72 17.38
C THR A 686 -2.47 -20.44 15.93
N SER A 687 -3.18 -20.99 14.95
CA SER A 687 -2.90 -20.72 13.55
C SER A 687 -4.13 -20.91 12.65
N PRO A 688 -4.20 -20.21 11.49
CA PRO A 688 -5.26 -20.40 10.50
C PRO A 688 -5.46 -21.86 10.11
N GLY A 689 -4.38 -22.61 9.87
CA GLY A 689 -4.46 -24.03 9.54
C GLY A 689 -5.08 -24.88 10.67
N LEU A 690 -4.76 -24.57 11.93
CA LEU A 690 -5.31 -25.27 13.09
C LEU A 690 -6.81 -25.03 13.28
N ILE A 691 -7.29 -23.81 12.99
CA ILE A 691 -8.72 -23.48 13.12
C ILE A 691 -9.55 -23.91 11.90
N GLY A 692 -8.91 -24.42 10.83
CA GLY A 692 -9.58 -24.96 9.64
C GLY A 692 -9.68 -24.02 8.45
N ALA A 693 -8.89 -22.94 8.37
CA ALA A 693 -8.84 -22.09 7.20
C ALA A 693 -8.17 -22.81 6.00
N ASP A 694 -8.67 -22.59 4.78
CA ASP A 694 -8.04 -23.11 3.56
C ASP A 694 -7.02 -22.13 2.97
N VAL A 695 -7.27 -20.83 3.14
CA VAL A 695 -6.41 -19.72 2.70
C VAL A 695 -6.45 -18.60 3.72
N CYS A 696 -5.30 -17.98 3.95
CA CYS A 696 -5.15 -16.82 4.81
C CYS A 696 -4.24 -15.79 4.13
N HIS A 697 -4.64 -14.52 4.10
CA HIS A 697 -3.69 -13.45 3.80
C HIS A 697 -3.08 -12.90 5.08
N LEU A 698 -1.85 -12.40 5.00
CA LEU A 698 -1.17 -11.74 6.12
C LEU A 698 -0.91 -10.27 5.78
N ASN A 699 -1.17 -9.34 6.70
CA ASN A 699 -0.65 -7.98 6.58
C ASN A 699 0.76 -7.90 7.15
N LEU A 700 1.78 -7.99 6.30
CA LEU A 700 3.17 -7.85 6.76
C LEU A 700 3.46 -6.45 7.36
N HIS A 701 2.70 -5.44 6.90
CA HIS A 701 2.72 -4.06 7.38
C HIS A 701 1.87 -3.81 8.64
N LYS A 702 1.40 -4.89 9.27
CA LYS A 702 0.78 -4.88 10.59
C LYS A 702 1.56 -5.82 11.49
N THR A 703 1.32 -7.13 11.34
CA THR A 703 1.87 -8.16 12.24
C THR A 703 3.38 -8.32 12.12
N PHE A 704 3.97 -8.11 10.93
CA PHE A 704 5.38 -8.46 10.65
C PHE A 704 6.26 -7.23 10.33
N ALA A 705 5.99 -6.12 11.02
CA ALA A 705 6.85 -4.95 11.17
C ALA A 705 7.18 -4.12 9.92
N ILE A 706 6.63 -4.41 8.73
CA ILE A 706 6.75 -3.47 7.60
C ILE A 706 6.13 -2.11 8.02
N PRO A 707 6.81 -0.98 7.79
CA PRO A 707 6.33 0.33 8.21
C PRO A 707 5.06 0.75 7.47
N HIS A 708 4.19 1.45 8.20
CA HIS A 708 2.88 1.91 7.74
C HIS A 708 2.96 3.01 6.67
N GLY A 709 4.05 3.77 6.61
CA GLY A 709 4.40 4.66 5.50
C GLY A 709 3.45 5.83 5.23
N GLY A 710 2.64 6.25 6.21
CA GLY A 710 1.59 7.24 6.03
C GLY A 710 0.38 6.73 5.25
N GLY A 711 0.25 5.41 5.05
CA GLY A 711 -0.80 4.76 4.26
C GLY A 711 -0.28 3.81 3.18
N GLY A 712 0.96 3.34 3.28
CA GLY A 712 1.64 2.44 2.34
C GLY A 712 3.14 2.73 2.27
N PRO A 713 3.99 1.71 2.11
CA PRO A 713 3.69 0.47 1.39
C PRO A 713 3.06 -0.63 2.24
N GLY A 714 2.53 -1.65 1.57
CA GLY A 714 2.09 -2.89 2.19
C GLY A 714 2.57 -4.12 1.41
N MET A 715 2.47 -5.28 2.05
CA MET A 715 2.54 -6.60 1.43
C MET A 715 1.45 -7.48 2.03
N GLY A 716 0.79 -8.26 1.19
CA GLY A 716 -0.34 -9.12 1.56
C GLY A 716 -0.20 -10.57 1.09
N PRO A 717 0.90 -11.27 1.42
CA PRO A 717 1.08 -12.64 0.97
C PRO A 717 -0.08 -13.53 1.41
N ILE A 718 -0.41 -14.51 0.58
CA ILE A 718 -1.38 -15.55 0.94
C ILE A 718 -0.65 -16.85 1.26
N CYS A 719 -1.01 -17.46 2.38
CA CYS A 719 -0.69 -18.85 2.69
C CYS A 719 -1.93 -19.71 2.42
N VAL A 720 -1.73 -20.91 1.87
CA VAL A 720 -2.82 -21.80 1.45
C VAL A 720 -2.52 -23.26 1.81
N ASN A 721 -3.56 -24.07 1.98
CA ASN A 721 -3.41 -25.51 2.16
C ASN A 721 -3.07 -26.24 0.84
N SER A 722 -2.81 -27.55 0.91
CA SER A 722 -2.51 -28.41 -0.26
C SER A 722 -3.55 -28.34 -1.38
N LYS A 723 -4.83 -28.14 -1.06
CA LYS A 723 -5.91 -28.10 -2.08
C LYS A 723 -5.74 -26.89 -3.00
N LEU A 724 -5.33 -25.76 -2.44
CA LEU A 724 -5.26 -24.47 -3.10
C LEU A 724 -3.84 -24.14 -3.62
N ALA A 725 -2.79 -24.77 -3.09
CA ALA A 725 -1.41 -24.58 -3.53
C ALA A 725 -1.19 -24.68 -5.06
N PRO A 726 -1.82 -25.62 -5.80
CA PRO A 726 -1.69 -25.68 -7.26
C PRO A 726 -2.17 -24.44 -8.00
N TYR A 727 -3.04 -23.62 -7.41
CA TYR A 727 -3.69 -22.48 -8.07
C TYR A 727 -3.09 -21.12 -7.69
N LEU A 728 -2.05 -21.09 -6.84
CA LEU A 728 -1.33 -19.86 -6.51
C LEU A 728 -0.86 -19.12 -7.79
N PRO A 729 -0.88 -17.77 -7.80
CA PRO A 729 -0.65 -16.99 -9.01
C PRO A 729 0.75 -17.18 -9.58
N ASN A 730 0.83 -17.27 -10.92
CA ASN A 730 2.07 -17.28 -11.69
C ASN A 730 2.35 -15.88 -12.27
N HIS A 731 3.46 -15.69 -12.97
CA HIS A 731 3.80 -14.45 -13.66
C HIS A 731 4.31 -14.72 -15.08
N CYS A 732 4.03 -13.81 -16.02
CA CYS A 732 4.28 -14.01 -17.45
C CYS A 732 5.77 -14.16 -17.83
N TYR A 733 6.67 -13.57 -17.05
CA TYR A 733 8.13 -13.60 -17.33
C TYR A 733 8.94 -14.50 -16.39
N VAL A 734 8.48 -14.69 -15.16
CA VAL A 734 9.19 -15.47 -14.14
C VAL A 734 8.20 -16.44 -13.55
N LYS A 735 8.48 -17.73 -13.72
CA LYS A 735 7.57 -18.76 -13.23
C LYS A 735 7.48 -18.68 -11.70
N THR A 736 6.28 -18.44 -11.21
CA THR A 736 5.87 -18.43 -9.80
C THR A 736 4.64 -19.33 -9.64
N GLY A 737 4.10 -19.43 -8.42
CA GLY A 737 2.82 -20.10 -8.19
C GLY A 737 2.82 -21.62 -8.33
N GLY A 738 1.63 -22.19 -8.55
CA GLY A 738 1.38 -23.62 -8.57
C GLY A 738 1.30 -24.26 -9.97
N SER A 739 1.07 -25.58 -10.01
CA SER A 739 1.00 -26.35 -11.27
C SER A 739 -0.21 -26.05 -12.16
N LYS A 740 -1.26 -25.45 -11.60
CA LYS A 740 -2.50 -25.00 -12.25
C LYS A 740 -2.75 -23.51 -11.96
N ALA A 741 -1.67 -22.73 -11.89
CA ALA A 741 -1.69 -21.35 -11.43
C ALA A 741 -2.69 -20.47 -12.17
N ILE A 742 -3.32 -19.56 -11.43
CA ILE A 742 -3.98 -18.39 -12.02
C ILE A 742 -2.93 -17.43 -12.62
N SER A 743 -3.39 -16.52 -13.48
CA SER A 743 -2.58 -15.43 -14.06
C SER A 743 -2.20 -14.37 -13.01
N SER A 744 -1.32 -13.43 -13.40
CA SER A 744 -0.75 -12.44 -12.47
C SER A 744 -1.81 -11.57 -11.80
N VAL A 745 -1.62 -11.26 -10.51
CA VAL A 745 -2.41 -10.30 -9.73
C VAL A 745 -1.71 -8.95 -9.51
N SER A 746 -0.40 -8.89 -9.80
CA SER A 746 0.46 -7.70 -9.62
C SER A 746 1.49 -7.62 -10.76
N ALA A 747 2.11 -6.45 -10.93
CA ALA A 747 3.00 -6.16 -12.07
C ALA A 747 4.35 -6.92 -12.05
N SER A 748 4.79 -7.45 -10.91
CA SER A 748 6.05 -8.18 -10.80
C SER A 748 5.88 -9.49 -10.02
N PRO A 749 6.81 -10.46 -10.15
CA PRO A 749 6.59 -11.84 -9.68
C PRO A 749 6.42 -11.95 -8.16
N TYR A 750 7.12 -11.10 -7.42
CA TYR A 750 7.08 -11.03 -5.95
C TYR A 750 6.73 -9.63 -5.44
N SER A 751 6.19 -8.77 -6.33
CA SER A 751 5.72 -7.43 -5.99
C SER A 751 6.79 -6.54 -5.34
N SER A 752 6.57 -6.11 -4.10
CA SER A 752 7.45 -5.20 -3.39
C SER A 752 8.51 -6.00 -2.62
N THR A 753 9.39 -6.67 -3.36
CA THR A 753 10.28 -7.69 -2.78
C THR A 753 11.27 -7.10 -1.77
N SER A 754 11.72 -5.85 -1.97
CA SER A 754 12.67 -5.19 -1.06
C SER A 754 12.16 -5.09 0.39
N ILE A 755 10.87 -4.84 0.61
CA ILE A 755 10.31 -4.68 1.96
C ILE A 755 10.03 -6.02 2.66
N LEU A 756 10.13 -7.15 1.95
CA LEU A 756 10.09 -8.49 2.58
C LEU A 756 11.30 -8.73 3.51
N LEU A 757 12.40 -8.01 3.29
CA LEU A 757 13.58 -8.04 4.17
C LEU A 757 13.23 -7.67 5.61
N ILE A 758 12.24 -6.79 5.81
CA ILE A 758 11.82 -6.33 7.14
C ILE A 758 11.19 -7.49 7.91
N SER A 759 10.16 -8.12 7.35
CA SER A 759 9.48 -9.26 7.98
C SER A 759 10.41 -10.47 8.13
N TYR A 760 11.33 -10.66 7.20
CA TYR A 760 12.39 -11.66 7.33
C TYR A 760 13.30 -11.37 8.54
N GLY A 761 13.73 -10.12 8.72
CA GLY A 761 14.49 -9.71 9.91
C GLY A 761 13.74 -9.89 11.21
N TYR A 762 12.48 -9.44 11.26
CA TYR A 762 11.59 -9.58 12.41
C TYR A 762 11.50 -11.04 12.89
N ILE A 763 11.20 -11.96 11.96
CA ILE A 763 11.06 -13.40 12.28
C ILE A 763 12.42 -14.00 12.70
N LYS A 764 13.50 -13.70 11.97
CA LYS A 764 14.82 -14.29 12.28
C LYS A 764 15.41 -13.78 13.59
N MET A 765 15.12 -12.54 13.99
CA MET A 765 15.64 -11.98 15.23
C MET A 765 14.82 -12.38 16.47
N LEU A 766 13.50 -12.56 16.31
CA LEU A 766 12.64 -13.01 17.42
C LEU A 766 12.66 -14.52 17.63
N GLY A 767 12.74 -15.31 16.54
CA GLY A 767 12.58 -16.75 16.59
C GLY A 767 11.21 -17.18 17.17
N ALA A 768 11.06 -18.47 17.46
CA ALA A 768 9.79 -19.03 17.93
C ALA A 768 9.29 -18.42 19.25
N GLU A 769 10.18 -18.29 20.24
CA GLU A 769 9.83 -17.78 21.57
C GLU A 769 9.52 -16.27 21.54
N GLY A 770 10.35 -15.47 20.87
CA GLY A 770 10.13 -14.02 20.78
C GLY A 770 8.85 -13.66 20.03
N LEU A 771 8.51 -14.40 18.97
CA LEU A 771 7.24 -14.23 18.25
C LEU A 771 6.04 -14.59 19.13
N THR A 772 6.11 -15.73 19.83
CA THR A 772 5.04 -16.16 20.74
C THR A 772 4.85 -15.16 21.88
N ASN A 773 5.94 -14.66 22.46
CA ASN A 773 5.88 -13.67 23.53
C ASN A 773 5.35 -12.33 23.02
N SER A 774 5.71 -11.90 21.81
CA SER A 774 5.14 -10.69 21.20
C SER A 774 3.60 -10.76 21.17
N THR A 775 3.03 -11.88 20.71
CA THR A 775 1.59 -12.13 20.76
C THR A 775 1.02 -12.07 22.18
N LYS A 776 1.67 -12.73 23.15
CA LYS A 776 1.19 -12.74 24.54
C LYS A 776 1.18 -11.34 25.15
N TYR A 777 2.20 -10.53 24.88
CA TYR A 777 2.32 -9.16 25.38
C TYR A 777 1.34 -8.20 24.69
N ALA A 778 1.02 -8.40 23.40
CA ALA A 778 -0.05 -7.64 22.75
C ALA A 778 -1.40 -7.87 23.47
N ILE A 779 -1.71 -9.12 23.84
CA ILE A 779 -2.91 -9.46 24.62
C ILE A 779 -2.84 -8.89 26.04
N LEU A 780 -1.68 -8.96 26.70
CA LEU A 780 -1.45 -8.38 28.02
C LEU A 780 -1.73 -6.87 28.01
N ASN A 781 -1.15 -6.14 27.07
CA ASN A 781 -1.26 -4.70 26.96
C ASN A 781 -2.71 -4.26 26.73
N ALA A 782 -3.44 -4.95 25.84
CA ALA A 782 -4.86 -4.67 25.60
C ALA A 782 -5.72 -4.91 26.84
N ASN A 783 -5.53 -6.03 27.54
CA ASN A 783 -6.28 -6.34 28.76
C ASN A 783 -5.90 -5.43 29.94
N TYR A 784 -4.66 -4.94 29.99
CA TYR A 784 -4.24 -3.95 30.98
C TYR A 784 -4.99 -2.62 30.78
N ILE A 785 -5.02 -2.10 29.55
CA ILE A 785 -5.80 -0.91 29.21
C ILE A 785 -7.27 -1.12 29.56
N LYS A 786 -7.83 -2.30 29.21
CA LYS A 786 -9.20 -2.67 29.56
C LYS A 786 -9.47 -2.51 31.05
N SER A 787 -8.66 -3.14 31.91
CA SER A 787 -8.81 -3.10 33.37
C SER A 787 -8.64 -1.69 33.95
N ARG A 788 -7.81 -0.83 33.34
CA ARG A 788 -7.67 0.57 33.74
C ARG A 788 -8.89 1.42 33.38
N LEU A 789 -9.54 1.15 32.23
CA LEU A 789 -10.58 2.00 31.66
C LEU A 789 -12.01 1.51 31.93
N GLU A 790 -12.23 0.24 32.26
CA GLU A 790 -13.57 -0.37 32.38
C GLU A 790 -14.49 0.27 33.43
N LYS A 791 -13.94 1.04 34.39
CA LYS A 791 -14.72 1.81 35.38
C LYS A 791 -15.23 3.15 34.84
N TYR A 792 -14.67 3.63 33.74
CA TYR A 792 -14.92 4.95 33.17
C TYR A 792 -15.66 4.86 31.85
N TYR A 793 -15.38 3.82 31.08
CA TYR A 793 -15.99 3.54 29.78
C TYR A 793 -16.42 2.09 29.69
N SER A 794 -17.56 1.85 29.06
CA SER A 794 -18.01 0.49 28.76
C SER A 794 -17.18 -0.11 27.64
N VAL A 795 -16.71 -1.35 27.86
CA VAL A 795 -16.07 -2.17 26.82
C VAL A 795 -17.18 -2.90 26.07
N TYR A 796 -17.28 -2.63 24.76
CA TYR A 796 -18.45 -3.00 23.98
C TYR A 796 -18.60 -4.54 23.85
N TYR A 797 -17.52 -5.24 23.53
CA TYR A 797 -17.48 -6.70 23.42
C TYR A 797 -16.35 -7.30 24.24
N GLN A 798 -16.61 -8.48 24.81
CA GLN A 798 -15.65 -9.22 25.63
C GLN A 798 -15.83 -10.72 25.39
N GLY A 799 -14.73 -11.47 25.48
CA GLY A 799 -14.77 -12.93 25.49
C GLY A 799 -15.46 -13.47 26.74
N LYS A 800 -15.74 -14.78 26.74
CA LYS A 800 -16.50 -15.49 27.77
C LYS A 800 -16.02 -15.27 29.21
N ASN A 801 -14.71 -15.08 29.40
CA ASN A 801 -14.08 -14.87 30.70
C ASN A 801 -13.80 -13.39 31.00
N GLY A 802 -14.45 -12.46 30.29
CA GLY A 802 -14.28 -11.02 30.47
C GLY A 802 -12.92 -10.50 30.00
N THR A 803 -12.27 -11.17 29.05
CA THR A 803 -10.99 -10.73 28.44
C THR A 803 -11.19 -10.32 26.99
N VAL A 804 -10.22 -9.58 26.46
CA VAL A 804 -10.13 -9.21 25.04
C VAL A 804 -8.89 -9.85 24.42
N ALA A 805 -8.79 -9.88 23.10
CA ALA A 805 -7.60 -10.36 22.39
C ALA A 805 -6.50 -9.28 22.41
N HIS A 806 -6.00 -8.85 21.25
CA HIS A 806 -4.97 -7.81 21.10
C HIS A 806 -5.56 -6.38 21.01
N GLU A 807 -6.88 -6.25 20.91
CA GLU A 807 -7.58 -4.98 20.76
C GLU A 807 -8.93 -4.98 21.48
N MET A 808 -9.50 -3.81 21.75
CA MET A 808 -10.80 -3.65 22.41
C MET A 808 -11.60 -2.46 21.88
N ILE A 809 -12.92 -2.51 22.01
CA ILE A 809 -13.82 -1.42 21.61
C ILE A 809 -14.37 -0.71 22.85
N ILE A 810 -14.18 0.62 22.90
CA ILE A 810 -14.71 1.51 23.92
C ILE A 810 -15.99 2.17 23.38
N ASP A 811 -17.09 2.01 24.11
CA ASP A 811 -18.37 2.62 23.74
C ASP A 811 -18.45 4.10 24.16
N ILE A 812 -18.62 4.99 23.17
CA ILE A 812 -18.76 6.44 23.36
C ILE A 812 -20.22 6.86 23.17
N ASN A 813 -21.09 6.00 22.62
CA ASN A 813 -22.49 6.32 22.34
C ASN A 813 -23.28 6.86 23.55
N PRO A 814 -23.06 6.39 24.80
CA PRO A 814 -23.75 6.93 25.96
C PRO A 814 -23.56 8.44 26.17
N PHE A 815 -22.46 9.03 25.68
CA PHE A 815 -22.17 10.45 25.88
C PHE A 815 -22.86 11.38 24.86
N LYS A 816 -23.55 10.84 23.85
CA LYS A 816 -24.31 11.63 22.86
C LYS A 816 -25.38 12.52 23.50
N VAL A 817 -25.95 12.13 24.64
CA VAL A 817 -26.93 12.95 25.40
C VAL A 817 -26.33 14.27 25.91
N PHE A 818 -25.00 14.34 26.00
CA PHE A 818 -24.22 15.52 26.37
C PHE A 818 -23.63 16.25 25.15
N ASN A 819 -24.06 15.89 23.93
CA ASN A 819 -23.52 16.39 22.66
C ASN A 819 -22.02 16.08 22.47
N ILE A 820 -21.56 14.96 23.03
CA ILE A 820 -20.18 14.47 22.85
C ILE A 820 -20.20 13.22 21.95
N GLN A 821 -19.36 13.24 20.92
CA GLN A 821 -19.20 12.17 19.96
C GLN A 821 -17.80 11.55 20.01
N ALA A 822 -17.61 10.41 19.35
CA ALA A 822 -16.29 9.78 19.22
C ALA A 822 -15.26 10.71 18.59
N GLU A 823 -15.68 11.56 17.65
CA GLU A 823 -14.80 12.56 17.03
C GLU A 823 -14.31 13.61 18.03
N ASP A 824 -15.13 14.07 18.97
CA ASP A 824 -14.71 15.06 19.98
C ASP A 824 -13.60 14.50 20.87
N ILE A 825 -13.73 13.24 21.29
CA ILE A 825 -12.69 12.54 22.06
C ILE A 825 -11.44 12.33 21.19
N ALA A 826 -11.60 11.93 19.93
CA ALA A 826 -10.49 11.76 19.00
C ALA A 826 -9.69 13.05 18.79
N LYS A 827 -10.37 14.19 18.61
CA LYS A 827 -9.71 15.50 18.50
C LYS A 827 -9.10 15.93 19.83
N ARG A 828 -9.77 15.65 20.95
CA ARG A 828 -9.26 16.02 22.27
C ARG A 828 -8.00 15.27 22.64
N LEU A 829 -7.86 13.99 22.26
CA LEU A 829 -6.63 13.21 22.45
C LEU A 829 -5.38 13.87 21.85
N MET A 830 -5.53 14.67 20.77
CA MET A 830 -4.41 15.42 20.19
C MET A 830 -3.83 16.44 21.16
N ASP A 831 -4.66 17.05 22.01
CA ASP A 831 -4.21 17.99 23.03
C ASP A 831 -3.42 17.31 24.15
N TYR A 832 -3.67 16.00 24.32
CA TYR A 832 -2.94 15.09 25.19
C TYR A 832 -1.72 14.45 24.51
N GLY A 833 -1.40 14.85 23.27
CA GLY A 833 -0.23 14.33 22.56
C GLY A 833 -0.41 12.92 21.99
N PHE A 834 -1.66 12.48 21.79
CA PHE A 834 -1.96 11.16 21.22
C PHE A 834 -2.69 11.27 19.87
N HIS A 835 -2.36 10.35 18.96
CA HIS A 835 -3.25 10.03 17.85
C HIS A 835 -4.45 9.24 18.37
N ALA A 836 -5.64 9.51 17.83
CA ALA A 836 -6.84 8.79 18.21
C ALA A 836 -6.77 7.29 17.83
N PRO A 837 -7.40 6.40 18.60
CA PRO A 837 -7.68 5.03 18.18
C PRO A 837 -8.56 4.97 16.92
N THR A 838 -8.79 3.76 16.40
CA THR A 838 -9.64 3.59 15.22
C THR A 838 -11.07 4.02 15.54
N MET A 839 -11.63 4.92 14.74
CA MET A 839 -12.88 5.61 15.04
C MET A 839 -14.05 5.04 14.25
N SER A 840 -15.18 4.77 14.92
CA SER A 840 -16.47 4.38 14.31
C SER A 840 -16.44 3.14 13.41
N PHE A 841 -15.45 2.26 13.60
CA PHE A 841 -15.35 0.96 12.96
C PHE A 841 -14.81 -0.06 13.98
N PRO A 842 -15.34 -1.30 14.02
CA PRO A 842 -16.47 -1.83 13.24
C PRO A 842 -17.84 -1.36 13.72
N VAL A 843 -17.93 -0.74 14.90
CA VAL A 843 -19.19 -0.21 15.45
C VAL A 843 -19.22 1.32 15.32
N ALA A 844 -20.32 1.87 14.83
CA ALA A 844 -20.46 3.32 14.66
C ALA A 844 -20.45 4.04 16.02
N GLY A 845 -19.73 5.17 16.11
CA GLY A 845 -19.70 6.00 17.31
C GLY A 845 -18.87 5.42 18.47
N THR A 846 -17.96 4.48 18.21
CA THR A 846 -17.03 3.90 19.20
C THR A 846 -15.56 4.21 18.87
N LEU A 847 -14.65 3.83 19.77
CA LEU A 847 -13.20 3.87 19.56
C LEU A 847 -12.61 2.46 19.75
N MET A 848 -11.86 1.95 18.78
CA MET A 848 -11.18 0.66 18.84
C MET A 848 -9.69 0.83 19.08
N VAL A 849 -9.21 0.29 20.19
CA VAL A 849 -7.88 0.51 20.77
C VAL A 849 -7.04 -0.76 20.65
N GLU A 850 -5.89 -0.66 20.00
CA GLU A 850 -4.87 -1.72 19.90
C GLU A 850 -3.50 -1.14 20.29
N PRO A 851 -2.94 -1.51 21.45
CA PRO A 851 -1.66 -0.95 21.92
C PRO A 851 -0.42 -1.64 21.33
N THR A 852 -0.56 -2.87 20.84
CA THR A 852 0.56 -3.77 20.48
C THR A 852 1.48 -4.12 21.65
N GLU A 853 2.44 -5.01 21.39
CA GLU A 853 3.44 -5.46 22.35
C GLU A 853 4.62 -4.48 22.54
N SER A 854 4.80 -3.54 21.62
CA SER A 854 5.99 -2.68 21.57
C SER A 854 5.95 -1.49 22.51
N GLU A 855 4.77 -1.18 23.05
CA GLU A 855 4.58 -0.03 23.92
C GLU A 855 4.93 -0.36 25.38
N SER A 856 5.61 0.59 26.02
CA SER A 856 5.99 0.48 27.44
C SER A 856 4.80 0.71 28.37
N LEU A 857 4.86 0.15 29.59
CA LEU A 857 3.82 0.37 30.60
C LEU A 857 3.54 1.87 30.85
N ASP A 858 4.60 2.69 30.90
CA ASP A 858 4.51 4.15 31.08
C ASP A 858 3.72 4.85 29.94
N GLU A 859 3.86 4.38 28.70
CA GLU A 859 3.07 4.88 27.57
C GLU A 859 1.61 4.43 27.65
N LEU A 860 1.35 3.17 28.03
CA LEU A 860 -0.01 2.66 28.26
C LEU A 860 -0.72 3.44 29.37
N ASP A 861 0.01 3.75 30.46
CA ASP A 861 -0.48 4.54 31.58
C ASP A 861 -0.82 5.97 31.15
N ARG A 862 0.05 6.65 30.37
CA ARG A 862 -0.23 7.98 29.81
C ARG A 862 -1.52 8.01 28.99
N PHE A 863 -1.71 7.01 28.12
CA PHE A 863 -2.92 6.91 27.31
C PHE A 863 -4.16 6.69 28.18
N CYS A 864 -4.07 5.79 29.17
CA CYS A 864 -5.16 5.55 30.10
C CYS A 864 -5.50 6.80 30.92
N ASP A 865 -4.50 7.52 31.40
CA ASP A 865 -4.66 8.77 32.16
C ASP A 865 -5.27 9.88 31.31
N ALA A 866 -4.90 9.98 30.03
CA ALA A 866 -5.54 10.89 29.08
C ALA A 866 -7.04 10.55 28.92
N MET A 867 -7.38 9.28 28.68
CA MET A 867 -8.77 8.83 28.55
C MET A 867 -9.57 9.05 29.84
N ILE A 868 -9.00 8.78 31.02
CA ILE A 868 -9.63 9.04 32.32
C ILE A 868 -9.82 10.54 32.55
N SER A 869 -8.85 11.36 32.16
CA SER A 869 -8.95 12.81 32.24
C SER A 869 -10.07 13.35 31.33
N ILE A 870 -10.17 12.83 30.10
CA ILE A 870 -11.25 13.16 29.17
C ILE A 870 -12.62 12.75 29.76
N LYS A 871 -12.71 11.61 30.46
CA LYS A 871 -13.97 11.21 31.12
C LYS A 871 -14.42 12.26 32.15
N LYS A 872 -13.49 12.82 32.92
CA LYS A 872 -13.77 13.92 33.87
C LYS A 872 -14.18 15.21 33.15
N GLU A 873 -13.65 15.48 31.96
CA GLU A 873 -14.08 16.61 31.14
C GLU A 873 -15.53 16.43 30.64
N ILE A 874 -15.93 15.20 30.31
CA ILE A 874 -17.33 14.87 29.98
C ILE A 874 -18.23 15.05 31.22
N GLU A 875 -17.79 14.61 32.39
CA GLU A 875 -18.52 14.79 33.66
C GLU A 875 -18.68 16.27 34.04
N ASP A 876 -17.67 17.10 33.80
CA ASP A 876 -17.77 18.56 33.98
C ASP A 876 -18.92 19.14 33.10
N ILE A 877 -19.14 18.62 31.89
CA ILE A 877 -20.23 19.04 30.99
C ILE A 877 -21.58 18.50 31.46
N GLU A 878 -21.64 17.23 31.87
CA GLU A 878 -22.83 16.60 32.45
C GLU A 878 -23.34 17.37 33.67
N GLN A 879 -22.43 17.84 34.53
CA GLN A 879 -22.74 18.62 35.72
C GLN A 879 -23.02 20.10 35.44
N GLY A 880 -22.95 20.54 34.17
CA GLY A 880 -23.25 21.92 33.76
C GLY A 880 -22.16 22.94 34.10
N LYS A 881 -20.94 22.51 34.39
CA LYS A 881 -19.80 23.41 34.68
C LYS A 881 -19.29 24.13 33.43
N TYR A 882 -19.42 23.51 32.27
CA TYR A 882 -19.16 24.13 30.96
C TYR A 882 -20.36 23.94 30.03
N PRO A 883 -20.63 24.89 29.12
CA PRO A 883 -21.65 24.73 28.08
C PRO A 883 -21.38 23.50 27.20
N LYS A 884 -22.44 22.85 26.71
CA LYS A 884 -22.33 21.67 25.82
C LYS A 884 -21.68 22.02 24.48
N GLU A 885 -21.84 23.25 24.01
CA GLU A 885 -21.38 23.73 22.70
C GLU A 885 -20.06 24.52 22.79
N ASN A 886 -19.55 24.80 24.00
CA ASN A 886 -18.32 25.57 24.19
C ASN A 886 -17.52 25.02 25.36
N ASN A 887 -16.75 23.98 25.09
CA ASN A 887 -15.91 23.28 26.06
C ASN A 887 -14.66 22.72 25.35
N VAL A 888 -13.74 22.17 26.13
CA VAL A 888 -12.47 21.65 25.61
C VAL A 888 -12.63 20.52 24.59
N LEU A 889 -13.69 19.71 24.66
CA LEU A 889 -13.94 18.59 23.75
C LEU A 889 -14.44 19.08 22.39
N THR A 890 -15.48 19.92 22.40
CA THR A 890 -16.07 20.49 21.18
C THR A 890 -15.15 21.45 20.44
N ASN A 891 -14.28 22.15 21.18
CA ASN A 891 -13.31 23.08 20.62
C ASN A 891 -11.93 22.44 20.35
N ALA A 892 -11.74 21.14 20.61
CA ALA A 892 -10.49 20.47 20.25
C ALA A 892 -10.36 20.28 18.72
N PRO A 893 -9.14 20.28 18.16
CA PRO A 893 -7.85 20.36 18.86
C PRO A 893 -7.28 21.79 18.95
N HIS A 894 -6.52 22.11 20.00
CA HIS A 894 -6.00 23.45 20.28
C HIS A 894 -4.59 23.65 19.70
N THR A 895 -4.49 24.52 18.69
CA THR A 895 -3.24 24.83 17.98
C THR A 895 -2.31 25.71 18.81
N GLN A 896 -1.02 25.73 18.45
CA GLN A 896 -0.05 26.63 19.07
C GLN A 896 -0.50 28.10 18.92
N TYR A 897 -0.96 28.48 17.73
CA TYR A 897 -1.43 29.83 17.41
C TYR A 897 -2.55 30.27 18.34
N LEU A 898 -3.59 29.44 18.47
CA LEU A 898 -4.74 29.74 19.32
C LEU A 898 -4.36 29.96 20.79
N ILE A 899 -3.41 29.17 21.30
CA ILE A 899 -2.94 29.28 22.69
C ILE A 899 -2.12 30.56 22.92
N THR A 900 -1.51 31.09 21.86
CA THR A 900 -0.68 32.32 21.92
C THR A 900 -1.42 33.60 21.57
N GLU A 901 -2.69 33.53 21.17
CA GLU A 901 -3.53 34.71 20.90
C GLU A 901 -3.59 35.67 22.11
N ASP A 902 -3.83 36.95 21.86
CA ASP A 902 -3.99 37.94 22.93
C ASP A 902 -5.31 37.74 23.67
N GLU A 903 -6.39 37.52 22.92
CA GLU A 903 -7.72 37.25 23.46
C GLU A 903 -7.95 35.75 23.70
N TRP A 904 -8.82 35.42 24.66
CA TRP A 904 -9.17 34.03 24.95
C TRP A 904 -10.68 33.93 25.24
N PRO A 905 -11.50 33.60 24.23
CA PRO A 905 -12.96 33.65 24.36
C PRO A 905 -13.57 32.39 24.99
N PHE A 906 -12.74 31.45 25.46
CA PHE A 906 -13.22 30.17 25.99
C PHE A 906 -13.42 30.18 27.51
N PRO A 907 -14.42 29.46 28.04
CA PRO A 907 -14.74 29.44 29.47
C PRO A 907 -13.77 28.60 30.32
N TYR A 908 -12.73 28.03 29.72
CA TYR A 908 -11.70 27.21 30.36
C TYR A 908 -10.31 27.82 30.13
N SER A 909 -9.30 27.47 30.93
CA SER A 909 -7.97 28.07 30.77
C SER A 909 -7.19 27.52 29.57
N ARG A 910 -6.25 28.31 29.05
CA ARG A 910 -5.23 27.85 28.07
C ARG A 910 -4.44 26.64 28.56
N GLN A 911 -4.15 26.58 29.86
CA GLN A 911 -3.50 25.42 30.45
C GLN A 911 -4.38 24.17 30.35
N LYS A 912 -5.68 24.26 30.64
CA LYS A 912 -6.60 23.12 30.46
C LYS A 912 -6.69 22.71 28.99
N ALA A 913 -6.64 23.67 28.06
CA ALA A 913 -6.63 23.40 26.64
C ALA A 913 -5.37 22.63 26.19
N ALA A 914 -4.17 23.14 26.47
CA ALA A 914 -2.93 22.64 25.86
C ALA A 914 -2.08 21.71 26.74
N PHE A 915 -2.21 21.79 28.06
CA PHE A 915 -1.42 21.02 29.04
C PHE A 915 -2.32 20.39 30.12
N PRO A 916 -3.33 19.58 29.75
CA PRO A 916 -4.28 18.99 30.69
C PRO A 916 -3.63 18.03 31.70
N LEU A 917 -2.49 17.41 31.38
CA LEU A 917 -1.72 16.54 32.28
C LEU A 917 -0.25 16.97 32.40
N PRO A 918 0.43 16.65 33.53
CA PRO A 918 1.79 17.13 33.80
C PRO A 918 2.85 16.73 32.77
N TYR A 919 2.82 15.49 32.25
CA TYR A 919 3.85 14.98 31.32
C TYR A 919 4.00 15.83 30.06
N LEU A 920 2.94 16.53 29.63
CA LEU A 920 2.99 17.42 28.47
C LEU A 920 3.98 18.59 28.65
N LYS A 921 4.35 18.93 29.89
CA LYS A 921 5.35 19.96 30.19
C LYS A 921 6.79 19.42 30.14
N GLU A 922 6.96 18.11 30.04
CA GLU A 922 8.26 17.42 30.10
C GLU A 922 8.80 17.05 28.72
N GLY A 923 8.25 17.64 27.65
CA GLY A 923 8.70 17.43 26.27
C GLY A 923 7.78 16.58 25.41
N TYR A 924 6.69 16.04 25.96
CA TYR A 924 5.69 15.24 25.24
C TYR A 924 4.64 16.07 24.48
N LYS A 925 4.70 17.41 24.55
CA LYS A 925 3.73 18.25 23.84
C LYS A 925 3.97 18.19 22.33
N PHE A 926 3.04 17.55 21.63
CA PHE A 926 2.85 17.71 20.19
C PHE A 926 1.80 18.81 19.91
N TRP A 927 2.02 19.61 18.87
CA TRP A 927 1.10 20.69 18.50
C TRP A 927 0.28 20.30 17.27
N PRO A 928 -1.07 20.24 17.38
CA PRO A 928 -1.95 20.21 16.22
C PRO A 928 -1.64 21.39 15.30
N SER A 929 -1.51 21.14 14.00
CA SER A 929 -1.08 22.15 13.03
C SER A 929 -2.20 23.08 12.59
N VAL A 930 -3.44 22.62 12.64
CA VAL A 930 -4.66 23.35 12.27
C VAL A 930 -5.75 23.04 13.29
N ARG A 931 -6.81 23.86 13.34
CA ARG A 931 -8.00 23.56 14.14
C ARG A 931 -8.79 22.43 13.50
N ARG A 932 -9.93 22.07 14.08
CA ARG A 932 -10.79 20.98 13.58
C ARG A 932 -11.15 21.23 12.11
N VAL A 933 -10.87 20.25 11.23
CA VAL A 933 -11.09 20.40 9.79
C VAL A 933 -12.57 20.27 9.43
N ASP A 934 -13.09 21.16 8.58
CA ASP A 934 -14.44 21.04 8.01
C ASP A 934 -14.43 20.01 6.87
N ASN A 935 -14.85 18.78 7.16
CA ASN A 935 -14.92 17.73 6.16
C ASN A 935 -15.96 18.05 5.06
N ALA A 936 -17.11 18.60 5.42
CA ALA A 936 -18.22 18.78 4.48
C ALA A 936 -17.97 19.94 3.50
N PHE A 937 -17.28 20.99 3.94
CA PHE A 937 -16.86 22.09 3.07
C PHE A 937 -15.95 21.60 1.94
N GLY A 938 -14.90 20.85 2.25
CA GLY A 938 -13.95 20.33 1.25
C GLY A 938 -14.59 19.41 0.22
N ASP A 939 -15.56 18.56 0.63
CA ASP A 939 -16.27 17.68 -0.32
C ASP A 939 -17.22 18.46 -1.26
N ARG A 940 -17.75 19.63 -0.82
CA ARG A 940 -18.56 20.53 -1.66
C ARG A 940 -17.68 21.39 -2.58
N ASN A 941 -16.50 21.77 -2.13
CA ASN A 941 -15.54 22.63 -2.82
C ASN A 941 -14.27 21.85 -3.16
N LEU A 942 -14.42 20.82 -3.99
CA LEU A 942 -13.34 19.88 -4.27
C LEU A 942 -12.18 20.57 -5.01
N VAL A 943 -11.05 20.73 -4.32
CA VAL A 943 -9.77 21.19 -4.88
C VAL A 943 -8.69 20.16 -4.54
N CYS A 944 -8.16 19.48 -5.56
CA CYS A 944 -7.27 18.32 -5.40
C CYS A 944 -5.83 18.58 -5.90
N THR A 945 -5.50 19.84 -6.15
CA THR A 945 -4.15 20.31 -6.51
C THR A 945 -3.72 21.41 -5.56
N CYS A 946 -2.43 21.76 -5.55
CA CYS A 946 -1.92 22.92 -4.80
C CYS A 946 -2.65 24.18 -5.28
N PRO A 947 -3.38 24.90 -4.39
CA PRO A 947 -4.05 26.13 -4.77
C PRO A 947 -3.03 27.24 -5.07
N PRO A 948 -3.42 28.33 -5.76
CA PRO A 948 -2.56 29.50 -5.92
C PRO A 948 -2.06 30.07 -4.59
N LEU A 949 -0.90 30.74 -4.58
CA LEU A 949 -0.36 31.37 -3.36
C LEU A 949 -1.31 32.40 -2.73
N SER A 950 -2.15 33.06 -3.52
CA SER A 950 -3.16 34.00 -3.03
C SER A 950 -4.17 33.37 -2.07
N ASP A 951 -4.34 32.04 -2.12
CA ASP A 951 -5.24 31.31 -1.23
C ASP A 951 -4.54 30.91 0.09
N TYR A 952 -3.25 31.25 0.24
CA TYR A 952 -2.45 31.09 1.46
C TYR A 952 -2.27 32.40 2.24
N GLU A 953 -2.63 33.54 1.64
CA GLU A 953 -2.64 34.89 2.25
C GLU A 953 -4.05 35.22 2.76
#